data_AF-A0A5D0QLV3-F1
#
_entry.id   AF-A0A5D0QLV3-F1
#
_cell.length_a   1.000
_cell.length_b   1.000
_cell.length_c   1.000
_cell.angle_alpha   90.00
_cell.angle_beta   90.00
_cell.angle_gamma   90.00
#
_symmetry.space_group_name_H-M   'P 1'
#
loop_
_entity.id
_entity.type
_entity.pdbx_description
1 polymer ?
#
loop_
_entity_poly.entity_id
_entity_poly.type
_entity_poly.pdbx_seq_one_letter_code
_entity_poly.pdbx_strand_id
1 'polypeptide(L)'
;MRTDLLGLTTDSLAALTNRGLVKRAGKEAVPELRTDEDGTVHGDFPGGPATSLPTGGLDVASCTCGAIGVCRHVIAVILAYQRLSPEADADAGTAQEAASGAAKGTATGTEEAASIAVPRGVRGAASGAAPETAQGAPPRAASGAAPGVASGAAPGVASGAAPGVASGAAPGVASGAVRGVASGAAPGTVPGAVPGVASGSAPAAALWSPGQVTDEQLTARIGTRLMAAARRAERAGYTARIRRPTPADPVPQVELATATVRFLIPGDLGFVHTDSVAGSRDDVIALAVWAFRTADELHPDAPDVRVDVGGGAEEGAGSGLERALGLAGTVLREGAAHLGHGLDATIADVQRHLDGAGLRWPLLAVGDLAEQLAAYRDRAAHYRPEQLASHLAELHARHRAVTRPDATLRSSVLGTAEAAETPLRRARLEGLGCRVRGLGGQRFAEVYLAHADNAMVLVLRRRWDGDDDGAVLARRRIATSTLGALATGNLVTESAVRSASRTVRLATGRVAKSTVSPSRGDWGELPAPLVVTDYAALGRELDALPLRPVRPRVEAELVRVLAIAQVEAIWYAPGDQRLDAVITDSAGNPAVVRAVHSTAAPGRLDALAAVLAGEEGEPRFVSGVVGRGVVGGGVSGLGAGGHGAGGRGVGGLGAGGLGAGGLVVEPLGLAAGDRVIVPDLRPAGGGKLDLGADERPEPLAAVLADTRGLLAEAAHHGLAHLPSAFGDRLAAAAQRLSVLGLHRIARAVTAFAAARAHGSEEAAEQAWVDAYLRLEVALDLS
;
A
#
# COMPACT_ATOMS: atom_id res chain seq x y z
N MET A 1 2.33 6.17 -43.87
CA MET A 1 2.83 5.13 -42.94
C MET A 1 1.88 5.03 -41.76
N ARG A 2 1.79 3.86 -41.14
CA ARG A 2 0.92 3.60 -39.99
C ARG A 2 1.61 3.91 -38.68
N THR A 3 1.26 5.05 -38.09
CA THR A 3 1.84 5.56 -36.83
C THR A 3 1.52 4.65 -35.63
N ASP A 4 0.39 3.95 -35.66
CA ASP A 4 0.02 2.92 -34.67
C ASP A 4 1.02 1.77 -34.65
N LEU A 5 1.40 1.24 -35.82
CA LEU A 5 2.40 0.16 -35.89
C LEU A 5 3.81 0.66 -35.49
N LEU A 6 4.11 1.94 -35.68
CA LEU A 6 5.38 2.55 -35.26
C LEU A 6 5.46 2.81 -33.74
N GLY A 7 4.33 3.10 -33.08
CA GLY A 7 4.26 3.32 -31.63
C GLY A 7 4.38 2.06 -30.75
N LEU A 8 4.32 0.87 -31.34
CA LEU A 8 4.35 -0.41 -30.61
C LEU A 8 5.77 -0.80 -30.16
N THR A 9 6.18 -0.40 -28.96
CA THR A 9 7.44 -0.88 -28.36
C THR A 9 7.46 -2.41 -28.19
N THR A 10 8.65 -2.99 -28.06
CA THR A 10 8.84 -4.42 -27.76
C THR A 10 8.15 -4.84 -26.45
N ASP A 11 8.02 -3.94 -25.49
CA ASP A 11 7.30 -4.19 -24.23
C ASP A 11 5.78 -4.08 -24.42
N SER A 12 5.28 -3.14 -25.23
CA SER A 12 3.86 -3.09 -25.65
C SER A 12 3.43 -4.36 -26.38
N LEU A 13 4.26 -4.87 -27.30
CA LEU A 13 4.05 -6.14 -28.00
C LEU A 13 4.08 -7.35 -27.02
N ALA A 14 4.93 -7.29 -25.98
CA ALA A 14 5.02 -8.34 -24.98
C ALA A 14 3.79 -8.36 -24.04
N ALA A 15 3.22 -7.19 -23.73
CA ALA A 15 2.00 -7.03 -22.93
C ALA A 15 0.74 -7.47 -23.70
N LEU A 16 0.65 -7.16 -25.00
CA LEU A 16 -0.46 -7.60 -25.86
C LEU A 16 -0.41 -9.10 -26.21
N THR A 17 0.72 -9.77 -26.02
CA THR A 17 0.90 -11.19 -26.39
C THR A 17 1.61 -12.00 -25.31
N ASN A 18 2.91 -12.29 -25.46
CA ASN A 18 3.82 -12.67 -24.38
C ASN A 18 5.28 -12.42 -24.80
N ARG A 19 6.14 -12.10 -23.83
CA ARG A 19 7.57 -11.80 -24.02
C ARG A 19 8.33 -12.92 -24.75
N GLY A 20 7.90 -14.18 -24.60
CA GLY A 20 8.47 -15.33 -25.32
C GLY A 20 8.11 -15.37 -26.81
N LEU A 21 6.91 -14.95 -27.18
CA LEU A 21 6.45 -14.87 -28.57
C LEU A 21 7.14 -13.73 -29.32
N VAL A 22 7.31 -12.56 -28.66
CA VAL A 22 8.09 -11.43 -29.20
C VAL A 22 9.56 -11.83 -29.43
N LYS A 23 10.19 -12.50 -28.45
CA LYS A 23 11.56 -13.04 -28.60
C LYS A 23 11.72 -14.08 -29.71
N ARG A 24 10.65 -14.83 -30.06
CA ARG A 24 10.64 -15.74 -31.22
C ARG A 24 10.43 -14.97 -32.53
N ALA A 25 9.49 -14.03 -32.56
CA ALA A 25 9.22 -13.17 -33.71
C ALA A 25 10.45 -12.36 -34.15
N GLY A 26 11.24 -11.84 -33.21
CA GLY A 26 12.51 -11.16 -33.49
C GLY A 26 13.61 -12.07 -34.08
N LYS A 27 13.38 -13.38 -34.19
CA LYS A 27 14.27 -14.37 -34.83
C LYS A 27 13.67 -14.98 -36.11
N GLU A 28 12.46 -14.58 -36.51
CA GLU A 28 11.88 -15.02 -37.79
C GLU A 28 12.59 -14.32 -38.97
N ALA A 29 12.49 -14.93 -40.15
CA ALA A 29 12.95 -14.31 -41.39
C ALA A 29 12.22 -12.97 -41.62
N VAL A 30 12.92 -11.99 -42.23
CA VAL A 30 12.29 -10.71 -42.58
C VAL A 30 11.28 -10.94 -43.69
N PRO A 31 9.98 -10.62 -43.50
CA PRO A 31 8.97 -10.73 -44.54
C PRO A 31 9.11 -9.62 -45.58
N GLU A 32 8.67 -9.91 -46.81
CA GLU A 32 8.43 -8.86 -47.81
C GLU A 32 7.15 -8.11 -47.43
N LEU A 33 7.21 -6.78 -47.39
CA LEU A 33 6.14 -5.93 -46.85
C LEU A 33 5.44 -5.15 -47.95
N ARG A 34 4.10 -5.18 -47.94
CA ARG A 34 3.24 -4.45 -48.88
C ARG A 34 2.13 -3.73 -48.11
N THR A 35 1.94 -2.43 -48.35
CA THR A 35 0.84 -1.66 -47.72
C THR A 35 -0.21 -1.33 -48.78
N ASP A 36 -1.47 -1.61 -48.51
CA ASP A 36 -2.60 -1.25 -49.37
C ASP A 36 -3.01 0.22 -49.17
N GLU A 37 -3.80 0.77 -50.11
CA GLU A 37 -4.35 2.12 -50.04
C GLU A 37 -5.24 2.33 -48.80
N ASP A 38 -5.95 1.28 -48.35
CA ASP A 38 -6.76 1.26 -47.12
C ASP A 38 -5.91 1.20 -45.82
N GLY A 39 -4.58 1.22 -45.91
CA GLY A 39 -3.65 1.16 -44.77
C GLY A 39 -3.40 -0.26 -44.22
N THR A 40 -3.97 -1.30 -44.82
CA THR A 40 -3.68 -2.69 -44.46
C THR A 40 -2.23 -3.04 -44.78
N VAL A 41 -1.48 -3.55 -43.80
CA VAL A 41 -0.08 -4.00 -43.97
C VAL A 41 -0.04 -5.50 -44.12
N HIS A 42 0.48 -5.96 -45.25
CA HIS A 42 0.73 -7.37 -45.54
C HIS A 42 2.21 -7.69 -45.37
N GLY A 43 2.49 -8.91 -44.94
CA GLY A 43 3.83 -9.44 -44.84
C GLY A 43 3.90 -10.90 -45.26
N ASP A 44 4.65 -11.15 -46.33
CA ASP A 44 4.84 -12.46 -46.93
C ASP A 44 6.22 -13.01 -46.59
N PHE A 45 6.26 -14.17 -45.92
CA PHE A 45 7.50 -14.82 -45.51
C PHE A 45 7.96 -15.77 -46.63
N PRO A 46 9.23 -15.71 -47.12
CA PRO A 46 9.70 -16.56 -48.20
C PRO A 46 9.52 -18.07 -47.92
N GLY A 47 8.65 -18.74 -48.68
CA GLY A 47 8.30 -20.15 -48.46
C GLY A 47 7.52 -20.42 -47.17
N GLY A 48 6.97 -19.38 -46.53
CA GLY A 48 6.29 -19.41 -45.24
C GLY A 48 4.85 -18.90 -45.29
N PRO A 49 4.27 -18.53 -44.13
CA PRO A 49 2.90 -18.04 -44.06
C PRO A 49 2.78 -16.58 -44.53
N ALA A 50 1.63 -16.23 -45.07
CA ALA A 50 1.23 -14.86 -45.39
C ALA A 50 0.49 -14.26 -44.18
N THR A 51 0.62 -12.95 -43.99
CA THR A 51 0.09 -12.22 -42.83
C THR A 51 -0.51 -10.89 -43.26
N SER A 52 -1.69 -10.54 -42.74
CA SER A 52 -2.37 -9.28 -43.04
C SER A 52 -2.81 -8.58 -41.74
N LEU A 53 -2.47 -7.30 -41.61
CA LEU A 53 -2.82 -6.43 -40.49
C LEU A 53 -3.69 -5.27 -41.01
N PRO A 54 -5.02 -5.40 -40.94
CA PRO A 54 -5.95 -4.29 -41.17
C PRO A 54 -5.74 -3.14 -40.17
N THR A 55 -6.41 -2.02 -40.40
CA THR A 55 -6.50 -0.90 -39.45
C THR A 55 -7.46 -1.25 -38.30
N GLY A 56 -7.05 -0.96 -37.06
CA GLY A 56 -7.84 -1.19 -35.84
C GLY A 56 -7.47 -2.44 -35.04
N GLY A 57 -6.44 -2.33 -34.18
CA GLY A 57 -6.07 -3.37 -33.21
C GLY A 57 -5.25 -4.54 -33.78
N LEU A 58 -4.79 -5.43 -32.88
CA LEU A 58 -4.09 -6.68 -33.25
C LEU A 58 -5.03 -7.89 -33.38
N ASP A 59 -6.25 -7.77 -32.87
CA ASP A 59 -7.29 -8.81 -32.87
C ASP A 59 -7.90 -9.06 -34.26
N VAL A 60 -7.88 -8.05 -35.14
CA VAL A 60 -8.25 -8.17 -36.56
C VAL A 60 -7.12 -8.71 -37.45
N ALA A 61 -5.91 -8.90 -36.92
CA ALA A 61 -4.78 -9.40 -37.70
C ALA A 61 -4.97 -10.89 -38.05
N SER A 62 -4.68 -11.25 -39.29
CA SER A 62 -4.84 -12.61 -39.82
C SER A 62 -3.51 -13.16 -40.33
N CYS A 63 -3.32 -14.48 -40.23
CA CYS A 63 -2.11 -15.16 -40.68
C CYS A 63 -2.41 -16.59 -41.13
N THR A 64 -1.85 -17.02 -42.26
CA THR A 64 -2.12 -18.35 -42.82
C THR A 64 -1.42 -19.51 -42.08
N CYS A 65 -0.66 -19.22 -41.02
CA CYS A 65 0.03 -20.24 -40.21
C CYS A 65 -0.87 -21.11 -39.32
N GLY A 66 -2.20 -20.89 -39.33
CA GLY A 66 -3.17 -21.69 -38.57
C GLY A 66 -3.21 -21.44 -37.05
N ALA A 67 -2.50 -20.44 -36.55
CA ALA A 67 -2.59 -20.01 -35.16
C ALA A 67 -3.92 -19.28 -34.88
N ILE A 68 -4.51 -19.52 -33.70
CA ILE A 68 -5.71 -18.82 -33.23
C ILE A 68 -5.26 -17.52 -32.56
N GLY A 69 -5.49 -16.38 -33.22
CA GLY A 69 -5.09 -15.05 -32.75
C GLY A 69 -3.65 -14.66 -33.13
N VAL A 70 -3.09 -13.70 -32.40
CA VAL A 70 -1.77 -13.09 -32.72
C VAL A 70 -0.65 -14.12 -32.64
N CYS A 71 0.05 -14.31 -33.76
CA CYS A 71 1.16 -15.26 -33.85
C CYS A 71 2.51 -14.55 -34.00
N ARG A 72 3.61 -15.32 -33.97
CA ARG A 72 4.98 -14.78 -34.15
C ARG A 72 5.17 -14.06 -35.49
N HIS A 73 4.47 -14.48 -36.55
CA HIS A 73 4.58 -13.88 -37.88
C HIS A 73 3.90 -12.50 -37.92
N VAL A 74 2.73 -12.33 -37.28
CA VAL A 74 2.08 -11.01 -37.06
C VAL A 74 3.04 -10.04 -36.37
N ILE A 75 3.69 -10.48 -35.29
CA ILE A 75 4.66 -9.63 -34.57
C ILE A 75 5.90 -9.34 -35.44
N ALA A 76 6.40 -10.32 -36.18
CA ALA A 76 7.57 -10.15 -37.05
C ALA A 76 7.29 -9.17 -38.21
N VAL A 77 6.05 -9.10 -38.72
CA VAL A 77 5.60 -8.07 -39.67
C VAL A 77 5.64 -6.68 -39.06
N ILE A 78 5.16 -6.50 -37.82
CA ILE A 78 5.23 -5.21 -37.11
C ILE A 78 6.69 -4.77 -36.91
N LEU A 79 7.54 -5.66 -36.40
CA LEU A 79 8.97 -5.39 -36.21
C LEU A 79 9.69 -5.10 -37.53
N ALA A 80 9.28 -5.72 -38.64
CA ALA A 80 9.81 -5.40 -39.97
C ALA A 80 9.30 -4.04 -40.48
N TYR A 81 8.03 -3.70 -40.24
CA TYR A 81 7.44 -2.42 -40.64
C TYR A 81 8.10 -1.24 -39.91
N GLN A 82 8.40 -1.40 -38.63
CA GLN A 82 9.14 -0.42 -37.82
C GLN A 82 10.54 -0.12 -38.37
N ARG A 83 11.24 -1.15 -38.88
CA ARG A 83 12.58 -1.00 -39.49
C ARG A 83 12.58 -0.32 -40.87
N LEU A 84 11.42 -0.03 -41.45
CA LEU A 84 11.31 0.74 -42.70
C LEU A 84 11.24 2.27 -42.47
N SER A 85 11.13 2.74 -41.22
CA SER A 85 11.04 4.17 -40.90
C SER A 85 12.41 4.79 -40.57
N PRO A 86 12.88 5.82 -41.30
CA PRO A 86 14.19 6.46 -41.07
C PRO A 86 14.36 7.21 -39.74
N GLU A 87 13.33 7.31 -38.90
CA GLU A 87 13.36 8.09 -37.65
C GLU A 87 13.67 7.25 -36.40
N ALA A 88 13.71 5.90 -36.52
CA ALA A 88 13.98 5.01 -35.38
C ALA A 88 15.46 4.96 -34.94
N ASP A 89 16.40 5.31 -35.81
CA ASP A 89 17.84 5.25 -35.50
C ASP A 89 18.34 6.40 -34.60
N ALA A 90 17.53 7.46 -34.40
CA ALA A 90 17.91 8.60 -33.57
C ALA A 90 17.96 8.27 -32.06
N ASP A 91 17.10 7.36 -31.59
CA ASP A 91 16.95 7.03 -30.17
C ASP A 91 17.67 5.72 -29.78
N ALA A 92 18.04 4.88 -30.76
CA ALA A 92 18.82 3.67 -30.54
C ALA A 92 20.32 3.94 -30.29
N GLY A 93 20.86 5.05 -30.81
CA GLY A 93 22.29 5.36 -30.75
C GLY A 93 22.84 5.67 -29.35
N THR A 94 22.02 6.24 -28.46
CA THR A 94 22.43 6.68 -27.12
C THR A 94 22.46 5.55 -26.08
N ALA A 95 21.65 4.51 -26.25
CA ALA A 95 21.61 3.36 -25.35
C ALA A 95 22.76 2.35 -25.58
N GLN A 96 23.25 2.24 -26.82
CA GLN A 96 24.18 1.17 -27.21
C GLN A 96 25.62 1.41 -26.73
N GLU A 97 26.07 2.67 -26.60
CA GLU A 97 27.43 2.98 -26.13
C GLU A 97 27.61 2.70 -24.62
N ALA A 98 26.58 2.98 -23.80
CA ALA A 98 26.62 2.76 -22.35
C ALA A 98 26.76 1.27 -21.96
N ALA A 99 26.24 0.34 -22.78
CA ALA A 99 26.28 -1.10 -22.51
C ALA A 99 27.60 -1.78 -22.93
N SER A 100 28.45 -1.11 -23.73
CA SER A 100 29.66 -1.72 -24.32
C SER A 100 30.87 -1.79 -23.38
N GLY A 101 30.84 -1.07 -22.25
CA GLY A 101 31.98 -0.92 -21.35
C GLY A 101 32.28 -2.09 -20.39
N ALA A 102 31.42 -3.11 -20.29
CA ALA A 102 31.45 -4.04 -19.17
C ALA A 102 31.21 -5.54 -19.50
N ALA A 103 31.80 -6.08 -20.58
CA ALA A 103 32.03 -7.53 -20.69
C ALA A 103 33.05 -7.91 -21.80
N LYS A 104 34.31 -8.20 -21.43
CA LYS A 104 35.22 -8.98 -22.29
C LYS A 104 36.11 -9.92 -21.48
N GLY A 105 35.89 -11.22 -21.68
CA GLY A 105 36.60 -12.33 -21.03
C GLY A 105 35.68 -13.55 -20.95
N THR A 106 35.54 -14.35 -22.01
CA THR A 106 36.28 -15.61 -22.24
C THR A 106 36.25 -16.56 -21.01
N ALA A 107 35.84 -17.83 -21.11
CA ALA A 107 36.09 -18.74 -22.21
C ALA A 107 35.08 -19.91 -22.34
N THR A 108 34.74 -20.23 -23.59
CA THR A 108 34.65 -21.55 -24.26
C THR A 108 34.46 -22.86 -23.44
N GLY A 109 33.51 -23.71 -23.86
CA GLY A 109 33.41 -25.10 -23.38
C GLY A 109 32.25 -25.94 -23.94
N THR A 110 32.33 -26.33 -25.21
CA THR A 110 31.74 -27.53 -25.87
C THR A 110 30.32 -28.02 -25.55
N GLU A 111 29.51 -28.15 -26.61
CA GLU A 111 28.26 -28.92 -26.66
C GLU A 111 28.53 -30.44 -26.73
N GLU A 112 27.65 -31.26 -26.15
CA GLU A 112 27.19 -32.51 -26.79
C GLU A 112 25.78 -32.88 -26.28
N ALA A 113 24.97 -33.49 -27.13
CA ALA A 113 23.56 -33.77 -26.87
C ALA A 113 23.26 -35.27 -26.83
N ALA A 114 22.38 -35.70 -25.92
CA ALA A 114 21.56 -36.91 -26.12
C ALA A 114 20.30 -36.87 -25.24
N SER A 115 19.16 -37.17 -25.85
CA SER A 115 17.92 -37.52 -25.17
C SER A 115 17.80 -39.04 -25.04
N ILE A 116 16.95 -39.54 -24.11
CA ILE A 116 15.95 -40.63 -24.31
C ILE A 116 15.53 -41.32 -22.99
N ALA A 117 14.22 -41.63 -22.92
CA ALA A 117 13.51 -42.65 -22.13
C ALA A 117 13.33 -42.54 -20.60
N VAL A 118 12.04 -42.60 -20.24
CA VAL A 118 11.46 -43.03 -18.96
C VAL A 118 11.40 -44.57 -18.91
N PRO A 119 11.45 -45.20 -17.73
CA PRO A 119 10.38 -46.15 -17.41
C PRO A 119 9.75 -45.97 -16.01
N ARG A 120 8.50 -46.43 -15.88
CA ARG A 120 7.75 -46.57 -14.60
C ARG A 120 8.12 -47.89 -13.91
N GLY A 121 8.07 -47.99 -12.56
CA GLY A 121 7.89 -49.31 -11.94
C GLY A 121 8.14 -49.60 -10.44
N VAL A 122 7.42 -48.96 -9.51
CA VAL A 122 6.73 -49.60 -8.35
C VAL A 122 7.49 -50.51 -7.31
N ARG A 123 7.44 -50.07 -6.02
CA ARG A 123 7.42 -50.79 -4.70
C ARG A 123 8.70 -51.30 -4.01
N GLY A 124 8.70 -51.08 -2.68
CA GLY A 124 9.44 -51.83 -1.65
C GLY A 124 10.67 -51.09 -1.08
N ALA A 125 10.93 -50.91 0.22
CA ALA A 125 10.21 -50.81 1.50
C ALA A 125 11.28 -50.96 2.62
N ALA A 126 11.10 -50.25 3.74
CA ALA A 126 11.70 -50.47 5.07
C ALA A 126 13.18 -50.08 5.36
N SER A 127 13.30 -49.13 6.30
CA SER A 127 14.14 -49.14 7.53
C SER A 127 15.68 -49.06 7.49
N GLY A 128 16.25 -48.21 8.35
CA GLY A 128 17.64 -48.36 8.82
C GLY A 128 18.29 -47.10 9.41
N ALA A 129 18.39 -47.04 10.74
CA ALA A 129 18.96 -45.99 11.59
C ALA A 129 20.35 -45.39 11.24
N ALA A 130 20.61 -44.18 11.78
CA ALA A 130 21.96 -43.65 12.04
C ALA A 130 22.61 -44.36 13.26
N PRO A 131 23.91 -44.12 13.56
CA PRO A 131 24.25 -43.03 14.49
C PRO A 131 25.56 -42.26 14.16
N GLU A 132 26.17 -41.64 15.17
CA GLU A 132 26.92 -40.37 15.14
C GLU A 132 28.48 -40.49 15.17
N THR A 133 29.14 -39.31 15.20
CA THR A 133 30.52 -39.00 15.67
C THR A 133 31.72 -39.34 14.76
N ALA A 134 32.90 -38.70 14.86
CA ALA A 134 33.27 -37.30 15.21
C ALA A 134 34.79 -37.07 14.95
N GLN A 135 35.20 -35.82 14.67
CA GLN A 135 36.56 -35.24 14.80
C GLN A 135 37.74 -35.78 13.95
N GLY A 136 38.63 -34.86 13.54
CA GLY A 136 39.95 -35.15 12.94
C GLY A 136 40.55 -33.94 12.21
N ALA A 137 41.59 -33.31 12.77
CA ALA A 137 42.15 -32.02 12.31
C ALA A 137 43.50 -32.20 11.52
N PRO A 138 44.23 -31.13 11.11
CA PRO A 138 44.97 -31.05 9.83
C PRO A 138 46.50 -31.33 9.97
N PRO A 139 47.40 -31.06 8.96
CA PRO A 139 47.90 -29.67 8.75
C PRO A 139 48.52 -29.26 7.36
N ARG A 140 48.64 -27.93 7.18
CA ARG A 140 49.80 -27.13 6.64
C ARG A 140 50.17 -26.97 5.13
N ALA A 141 50.30 -25.66 4.79
CA ALA A 141 51.38 -24.97 4.04
C ALA A 141 51.41 -25.05 2.49
N ALA A 142 51.98 -24.11 1.71
CA ALA A 142 52.78 -22.90 2.02
C ALA A 142 52.72 -21.81 0.90
N SER A 143 53.25 -20.58 1.16
CA SER A 143 53.94 -19.60 0.26
C SER A 143 53.45 -19.34 -1.19
N GLY A 144 53.45 -18.15 -1.82
CA GLY A 144 54.03 -16.79 -1.65
C GLY A 144 53.98 -16.09 -3.05
N ALA A 145 54.44 -14.86 -3.35
CA ALA A 145 54.98 -13.70 -2.62
C ALA A 145 54.88 -12.43 -3.54
N ALA A 146 55.42 -11.26 -3.14
CA ALA A 146 55.42 -10.00 -3.93
C ALA A 146 56.64 -9.88 -4.88
N PRO A 147 56.67 -8.99 -5.92
CA PRO A 147 56.81 -7.50 -5.83
C PRO A 147 55.93 -6.72 -6.88
N GLY A 148 56.01 -5.38 -7.11
CA GLY A 148 56.64 -4.24 -6.41
C GLY A 148 57.15 -3.09 -7.33
N VAL A 149 56.85 -1.82 -6.98
CA VAL A 149 57.30 -0.49 -7.55
C VAL A 149 56.91 -0.15 -9.03
N ALA A 150 56.78 1.10 -9.54
CA ALA A 150 57.06 2.47 -9.05
C ALA A 150 56.23 3.61 -9.74
N SER A 151 56.06 4.74 -9.01
CA SER A 151 56.07 6.20 -9.38
C SER A 151 55.33 6.88 -10.56
N GLY A 152 54.71 8.03 -10.23
CA GLY A 152 54.57 9.26 -11.07
C GLY A 152 53.11 9.69 -11.40
N ALA A 153 52.68 10.96 -11.32
CA ALA A 153 53.24 12.22 -10.80
C ALA A 153 52.11 13.26 -10.53
N ALA A 154 52.37 14.33 -9.76
CA ALA A 154 51.48 15.51 -9.60
C ALA A 154 51.78 16.59 -10.69
N PRO A 155 51.02 17.70 -10.90
CA PRO A 155 50.36 18.62 -9.95
C PRO A 155 48.84 18.82 -10.24
N GLY A 156 48.02 19.66 -9.59
CA GLY A 156 48.25 20.64 -8.51
C GLY A 156 47.89 22.08 -8.92
N VAL A 157 46.65 22.53 -8.64
CA VAL A 157 46.25 23.96 -8.57
C VAL A 157 45.21 24.16 -7.46
N ALA A 158 45.25 25.32 -6.80
CA ALA A 158 44.37 25.66 -5.67
C ALA A 158 43.87 27.10 -5.77
N SER A 159 42.61 27.33 -5.36
CA SER A 159 42.00 28.58 -4.86
C SER A 159 40.50 28.29 -4.62
N GLY A 160 39.81 28.70 -3.55
CA GLY A 160 40.20 29.57 -2.45
C GLY A 160 39.34 30.83 -2.39
N ALA A 161 38.18 30.79 -1.71
CA ALA A 161 37.48 31.98 -1.17
C ALA A 161 36.24 31.62 -0.32
N ALA A 162 36.34 31.92 0.97
CA ALA A 162 35.29 32.51 1.81
C ALA A 162 35.99 33.63 2.61
N PRO A 163 35.32 34.60 3.29
CA PRO A 163 33.88 34.68 3.62
C PRO A 163 33.26 36.09 3.34
N GLY A 164 32.02 36.31 3.80
CA GLY A 164 31.42 37.66 3.88
C GLY A 164 30.14 37.68 4.74
N VAL A 165 30.11 38.53 5.78
CA VAL A 165 28.99 38.68 6.72
C VAL A 165 28.46 40.12 6.76
N ALA A 166 27.12 40.28 6.77
CA ALA A 166 26.35 41.40 7.34
C ALA A 166 24.85 41.14 7.00
N SER A 167 23.91 40.95 7.95
CA SER A 167 23.41 41.83 9.02
C SER A 167 22.30 42.80 8.59
N GLY A 168 21.06 42.51 9.05
CA GLY A 168 20.12 43.52 9.53
C GLY A 168 19.00 43.98 8.58
N ALA A 169 17.75 43.64 8.89
CA ALA A 169 16.68 44.59 9.25
C ALA A 169 15.26 43.98 9.16
N ALA A 170 14.53 44.06 10.27
CA ALA A 170 13.08 44.25 10.35
C ALA A 170 12.85 45.42 11.34
N PRO A 171 11.64 45.96 11.56
CA PRO A 171 10.33 45.70 10.94
C PRO A 171 9.58 47.00 10.49
N GLY A 172 8.32 46.89 10.04
CA GLY A 172 7.39 48.03 9.92
C GLY A 172 6.09 47.63 9.19
N VAL A 173 5.03 47.17 9.86
CA VAL A 173 3.89 47.89 10.50
C VAL A 173 2.93 48.65 9.57
N ALA A 174 1.62 48.48 9.84
CA ALA A 174 0.47 49.29 9.43
C ALA A 174 0.13 49.34 7.92
N SER A 175 -0.98 48.78 7.44
CA SER A 175 -2.43 49.06 7.68
C SER A 175 -3.01 49.97 6.60
N GLY A 176 -4.16 49.60 6.04
CA GLY A 176 -4.93 50.47 5.14
C GLY A 176 -5.75 49.71 4.11
N ALA A 177 -6.97 49.32 4.47
CA ALA A 177 -7.92 48.79 3.51
C ALA A 177 -8.56 49.92 2.69
N VAL A 178 -8.70 49.75 1.37
CA VAL A 178 -9.89 50.25 0.65
C VAL A 178 -10.32 49.25 -0.42
N ARG A 179 -11.63 49.05 -0.51
CA ARG A 179 -12.33 48.20 -1.49
C ARG A 179 -12.64 49.07 -2.73
N GLY A 180 -12.30 48.61 -3.93
CA GLY A 180 -12.51 49.38 -5.16
C GLY A 180 -12.77 48.50 -6.38
N VAL A 181 -14.04 48.17 -6.61
CA VAL A 181 -14.52 47.58 -7.88
C VAL A 181 -14.79 48.69 -8.89
N ALA A 182 -14.33 48.54 -10.13
CA ALA A 182 -15.16 48.68 -11.35
C ALA A 182 -14.31 48.64 -12.63
N SER A 183 -14.85 47.99 -13.66
CA SER A 183 -14.32 47.93 -15.02
C SER A 183 -14.46 49.24 -15.78
N GLY A 184 -13.60 49.47 -16.78
CA GLY A 184 -13.75 50.53 -17.78
C GLY A 184 -12.72 50.38 -18.90
N ALA A 185 -13.15 50.23 -20.15
CA ALA A 185 -12.30 49.76 -21.25
C ALA A 185 -11.99 50.83 -22.32
N ALA A 186 -10.73 50.85 -22.77
CA ALA A 186 -10.25 51.25 -24.11
C ALA A 186 -10.48 52.73 -24.57
N PRO A 187 -9.93 53.18 -25.73
CA PRO A 187 -8.85 52.65 -26.59
C PRO A 187 -7.72 53.68 -26.94
N GLY A 188 -6.67 53.23 -27.65
CA GLY A 188 -5.64 54.07 -28.32
C GLY A 188 -4.46 54.46 -27.42
N THR A 189 -3.19 54.50 -27.89
CA THR A 189 -2.66 54.65 -29.25
C THR A 189 -1.22 54.09 -29.34
N VAL A 190 -0.83 53.47 -30.46
CA VAL A 190 0.58 53.13 -30.81
C VAL A 190 1.13 54.17 -31.81
N PRO A 191 2.40 54.61 -31.69
CA PRO A 191 3.58 53.88 -32.21
C PRO A 191 4.82 53.98 -31.28
N GLY A 192 5.95 53.28 -31.46
CA GLY A 192 6.41 52.28 -32.45
C GLY A 192 7.93 52.03 -32.28
N ALA A 193 8.47 50.97 -32.90
CA ALA A 193 9.85 50.44 -32.74
C ALA A 193 10.15 49.81 -31.36
N VAL A 194 10.93 48.72 -31.22
CA VAL A 194 11.92 48.05 -32.09
C VAL A 194 11.75 46.51 -32.09
N PRO A 195 12.22 45.77 -33.12
CA PRO A 195 12.17 44.31 -33.13
C PRO A 195 13.24 43.71 -32.21
N GLY A 196 12.91 43.54 -30.93
CA GLY A 196 13.69 42.70 -30.02
C GLY A 196 13.44 41.22 -30.33
N VAL A 197 14.51 40.45 -30.57
CA VAL A 197 14.45 38.99 -30.69
C VAL A 197 14.03 38.38 -29.35
N ALA A 198 12.72 38.23 -29.17
CA ALA A 198 12.17 37.33 -28.18
C ALA A 198 12.43 35.91 -28.65
N SER A 199 13.41 35.23 -28.05
CA SER A 199 13.55 33.78 -28.17
C SER A 199 12.21 33.16 -27.80
N GLY A 200 11.52 32.62 -28.79
CA GLY A 200 10.35 31.80 -28.55
C GLY A 200 10.80 30.60 -27.72
N SER A 201 10.53 30.63 -26.42
CA SER A 201 10.38 29.40 -25.65
C SER A 201 9.32 28.61 -26.39
N ALA A 202 9.73 27.54 -27.08
CA ALA A 202 8.78 26.63 -27.68
C ALA A 202 7.81 26.21 -26.58
N PRO A 203 6.49 26.14 -26.86
CA PRO A 203 5.58 25.54 -25.90
C PRO A 203 6.08 24.12 -25.64
N ALA A 204 6.28 23.77 -24.37
CA ALA A 204 6.58 22.39 -24.01
C ALA A 204 5.48 21.51 -24.62
N ALA A 205 5.87 20.52 -25.42
CA ALA A 205 4.92 19.69 -26.14
C ALA A 205 3.96 19.07 -25.11
N ALA A 206 2.69 19.42 -25.19
CA ALA A 206 1.70 18.95 -24.23
C ALA A 206 1.63 17.42 -24.33
N LEU A 207 2.09 16.75 -23.27
CA LEU A 207 2.06 15.28 -23.18
C LEU A 207 0.62 14.83 -23.35
N TRP A 208 0.40 13.94 -24.33
CA TRP A 208 -0.94 13.45 -24.64
C TRP A 208 -1.55 12.75 -23.41
N SER A 209 -2.81 13.07 -23.11
CA SER A 209 -3.59 12.43 -22.06
C SER A 209 -4.73 11.60 -22.65
N PRO A 210 -4.98 10.37 -22.16
CA PRO A 210 -6.17 9.60 -22.50
C PRO A 210 -7.49 10.33 -22.23
N GLY A 211 -7.52 11.33 -21.35
CA GLY A 211 -8.71 12.14 -21.07
C GLY A 211 -9.25 12.90 -22.30
N GLN A 212 -8.38 13.15 -23.30
CA GLN A 212 -8.73 13.84 -24.56
C GLN A 212 -9.61 12.99 -25.50
N VAL A 213 -9.70 11.68 -25.29
CA VAL A 213 -10.58 10.78 -26.06
C VAL A 213 -12.04 11.15 -25.78
N THR A 214 -12.89 11.28 -26.81
CA THR A 214 -14.29 11.69 -26.66
C THR A 214 -15.25 10.53 -26.34
N ASP A 215 -16.46 10.85 -25.87
CA ASP A 215 -17.49 9.86 -25.57
C ASP A 215 -18.04 9.17 -26.82
N GLU A 216 -18.00 9.83 -27.98
CA GLU A 216 -18.34 9.26 -29.27
C GLU A 216 -17.30 8.21 -29.70
N GLN A 217 -16.01 8.51 -29.52
CA GLN A 217 -14.91 7.57 -29.78
C GLN A 217 -14.98 6.35 -28.87
N LEU A 218 -15.24 6.56 -27.57
CA LEU A 218 -15.52 5.47 -26.62
C LEU A 218 -16.70 4.63 -27.08
N THR A 219 -17.84 5.26 -27.40
CA THR A 219 -19.06 4.57 -27.83
C THR A 219 -18.86 3.76 -29.11
N ALA A 220 -18.06 4.26 -30.06
CA ALA A 220 -17.70 3.53 -31.27
C ALA A 220 -16.85 2.28 -30.97
N ARG A 221 -15.92 2.35 -29.99
CA ARG A 221 -15.03 1.24 -29.63
C ARG A 221 -15.70 0.16 -28.75
N ILE A 222 -16.53 0.54 -27.78
CA ILE A 222 -17.10 -0.40 -26.78
C ILE A 222 -18.59 -0.70 -27.01
N GLY A 223 -19.27 0.07 -27.85
CA GLY A 223 -20.69 -0.06 -28.12
C GLY A 223 -21.60 0.51 -27.03
N THR A 224 -22.82 0.85 -27.43
CA THR A 224 -23.82 1.54 -26.59
C THR A 224 -24.18 0.79 -25.30
N ARG A 225 -24.17 -0.54 -25.32
CA ARG A 225 -24.49 -1.38 -24.14
C ARG A 225 -23.44 -1.25 -23.03
N LEU A 226 -22.15 -1.25 -23.39
CA LEU A 226 -21.06 -1.10 -22.43
C LEU A 226 -20.92 0.36 -21.99
N MET A 227 -21.14 1.32 -22.90
CA MET A 227 -21.23 2.74 -22.53
C MET A 227 -22.35 2.99 -21.51
N ALA A 228 -23.51 2.35 -21.65
CA ALA A 228 -24.59 2.42 -20.67
C ALA A 228 -24.27 1.72 -19.33
N ALA A 229 -23.30 0.78 -19.32
CA ALA A 229 -22.77 0.19 -18.08
C ALA A 229 -21.79 1.15 -17.39
N ALA A 230 -20.86 1.73 -18.15
CA ALA A 230 -19.94 2.76 -17.66
C ALA A 230 -20.71 3.96 -17.07
N ARG A 231 -21.72 4.49 -17.78
CA ARG A 231 -22.62 5.56 -17.30
C ARG A 231 -23.48 5.17 -16.08
N ARG A 232 -23.56 3.89 -15.69
CA ARG A 232 -24.14 3.48 -14.40
C ARG A 232 -23.09 3.50 -13.29
N ALA A 233 -21.87 3.04 -13.57
CA ALA A 233 -20.77 3.07 -12.61
C ALA A 233 -20.34 4.52 -12.27
N GLU A 234 -20.24 5.40 -13.27
CA GLU A 234 -19.99 6.83 -13.08
C GLU A 234 -21.05 7.48 -12.17
N ARG A 235 -22.35 7.24 -12.41
CA ARG A 235 -23.40 7.78 -11.54
C ARG A 235 -23.39 7.21 -10.12
N ALA A 236 -22.89 5.99 -9.92
CA ALA A 236 -22.69 5.42 -8.59
C ALA A 236 -21.44 5.96 -7.87
N GLY A 237 -20.49 6.52 -8.63
CA GLY A 237 -19.17 6.94 -8.15
C GLY A 237 -18.20 5.78 -8.10
N TYR A 238 -16.96 6.01 -8.54
CA TYR A 238 -15.86 5.06 -8.40
C TYR A 238 -14.53 5.78 -8.22
N THR A 239 -13.62 5.19 -7.43
CA THR A 239 -12.22 5.63 -7.34
C THR A 239 -11.40 5.02 -8.49
N ALA A 240 -10.46 5.81 -9.00
CA ALA A 240 -9.40 5.39 -9.90
C ALA A 240 -8.04 5.90 -9.40
N ARG A 241 -6.97 5.11 -9.56
CA ARG A 241 -5.59 5.60 -9.42
C ARG A 241 -5.00 5.79 -10.80
N ILE A 242 -4.64 7.01 -11.15
CA ILE A 242 -4.00 7.39 -12.41
C ILE A 242 -2.50 7.40 -12.18
N ARG A 243 -1.74 6.75 -13.07
CA ARG A 243 -0.30 6.97 -13.25
C ARG A 243 -0.07 7.56 -14.63
N ARG A 244 0.53 8.76 -14.66
CA ARG A 244 0.93 9.47 -15.89
C ARG A 244 2.26 8.92 -16.40
N PRO A 245 2.59 9.13 -17.69
CA PRO A 245 3.91 8.81 -18.23
C PRO A 245 5.04 9.40 -17.39
N THR A 246 6.06 8.59 -17.14
CA THR A 246 7.34 9.01 -16.56
C THR A 246 8.47 8.56 -17.49
N PRO A 247 9.70 9.08 -17.34
CA PRO A 247 10.85 8.56 -18.10
C PRO A 247 11.15 7.07 -17.87
N ALA A 248 10.61 6.45 -16.81
CA ALA A 248 10.81 5.04 -16.48
C ALA A 248 9.65 4.12 -16.92
N ASP A 249 8.41 4.62 -16.93
CA ASP A 249 7.25 3.96 -17.57
C ASP A 249 6.50 5.01 -18.41
N PRO A 250 6.69 5.03 -19.74
CA PRO A 250 6.11 6.05 -20.62
C PRO A 250 4.62 5.82 -20.94
N VAL A 251 4.01 4.75 -20.41
CA VAL A 251 2.63 4.37 -20.72
C VAL A 251 1.65 4.91 -19.67
N PRO A 252 0.64 5.71 -20.04
CA PRO A 252 -0.42 6.10 -19.12
C PRO A 252 -1.21 4.87 -18.63
N GLN A 253 -1.42 4.77 -17.32
CA GLN A 253 -2.12 3.66 -16.68
C GLN A 253 -3.22 4.16 -15.73
N VAL A 254 -4.34 3.44 -15.67
CA VAL A 254 -5.35 3.56 -14.62
C VAL A 254 -5.50 2.23 -13.89
N GLU A 255 -5.45 2.24 -12.57
CA GLU A 255 -5.90 1.13 -11.72
C GLU A 255 -7.33 1.43 -11.25
N LEU A 256 -8.27 0.57 -11.62
CA LEU A 256 -9.66 0.59 -11.17
C LEU A 256 -9.88 -0.59 -10.21
N ALA A 257 -10.92 -0.54 -9.38
CA ALA A 257 -11.25 -1.61 -8.41
C ALA A 257 -11.52 -3.00 -9.04
N THR A 258 -11.63 -3.11 -10.36
CA THR A 258 -11.93 -4.37 -11.07
C THR A 258 -11.03 -4.70 -12.26
N ALA A 259 -10.14 -3.78 -12.65
CA ALA A 259 -9.24 -3.95 -13.79
C ALA A 259 -8.14 -2.87 -13.79
N THR A 260 -7.00 -3.20 -14.39
CA THR A 260 -5.96 -2.26 -14.80
C THR A 260 -6.14 -1.94 -16.29
N VAL A 261 -6.01 -0.66 -16.66
CA VAL A 261 -6.08 -0.18 -18.05
C VAL A 261 -4.78 0.53 -18.42
N ARG A 262 -4.11 0.12 -19.49
CA ARG A 262 -2.87 0.74 -20.02
C ARG A 262 -3.08 1.23 -21.45
N PHE A 263 -2.81 2.50 -21.71
CA PHE A 263 -2.97 3.14 -23.02
C PHE A 263 -1.66 3.07 -23.80
N LEU A 264 -1.44 1.96 -24.53
CA LEU A 264 -0.14 1.68 -25.15
C LEU A 264 0.23 2.61 -26.32
N ILE A 265 -0.75 3.26 -26.95
CA ILE A 265 -0.56 4.19 -28.07
C ILE A 265 -1.37 5.47 -27.83
N PRO A 266 -0.75 6.65 -27.98
CA PRO A 266 -1.46 7.92 -27.95
C PRO A 266 -2.61 8.01 -28.97
N GLY A 267 -3.83 8.24 -28.47
CA GLY A 267 -5.03 8.48 -29.25
C GLY A 267 -5.73 7.24 -29.82
N ASP A 268 -5.12 6.06 -29.79
CA ASP A 268 -5.68 4.85 -30.40
C ASP A 268 -6.23 3.85 -29.36
N LEU A 269 -7.56 3.77 -29.30
CA LEU A 269 -8.28 2.83 -28.42
C LEU A 269 -8.21 1.36 -28.88
N GLY A 270 -7.69 1.07 -30.07
CA GLY A 270 -7.43 -0.28 -30.57
C GLY A 270 -6.28 -0.99 -29.85
N PHE A 271 -5.41 -0.24 -29.17
CA PHE A 271 -4.23 -0.77 -28.47
C PHE A 271 -4.27 -0.56 -26.95
N VAL A 272 -5.47 -0.39 -26.39
CA VAL A 272 -5.67 -0.37 -24.93
C VAL A 272 -5.57 -1.79 -24.39
N HIS A 273 -4.65 -2.02 -23.46
CA HIS A 273 -4.52 -3.28 -22.75
C HIS A 273 -5.31 -3.24 -21.44
N THR A 274 -6.06 -4.31 -21.15
CA THR A 274 -6.68 -4.52 -19.84
C THR A 274 -6.35 -5.93 -19.33
N ASP A 275 -6.19 -6.07 -18.02
CA ASP A 275 -6.01 -7.37 -17.33
C ASP A 275 -7.33 -8.17 -17.19
N SER A 276 -8.45 -7.59 -17.61
CA SER A 276 -9.76 -8.25 -17.63
C SER A 276 -9.92 -9.22 -18.82
N VAL A 277 -10.88 -10.14 -18.73
CA VAL A 277 -11.18 -11.05 -19.86
C VAL A 277 -11.72 -10.25 -21.05
N ALA A 278 -10.92 -10.15 -22.12
CA ALA A 278 -11.18 -9.34 -23.30
C ALA A 278 -12.62 -9.49 -23.85
N GLY A 279 -13.26 -8.37 -24.20
CA GLY A 279 -14.62 -8.33 -24.73
C GLY A 279 -15.75 -8.54 -23.71
N SER A 280 -15.42 -8.86 -22.45
CA SER A 280 -16.44 -9.04 -21.39
C SER A 280 -16.63 -7.82 -20.49
N ARG A 281 -15.67 -6.89 -20.46
CA ARG A 281 -15.66 -5.69 -19.60
C ARG A 281 -15.01 -4.45 -20.23
N ASP A 282 -15.11 -4.26 -21.54
CA ASP A 282 -14.53 -3.08 -22.21
C ASP A 282 -15.14 -1.74 -21.70
N ASP A 283 -16.21 -1.77 -20.87
CA ASP A 283 -16.70 -0.61 -20.12
C ASP A 283 -15.64 0.03 -19.19
N VAL A 284 -14.63 -0.73 -18.73
CA VAL A 284 -13.52 -0.18 -17.94
C VAL A 284 -12.66 0.82 -18.71
N ILE A 285 -12.66 0.77 -20.05
CA ILE A 285 -11.92 1.73 -20.90
C ILE A 285 -12.54 3.12 -20.81
N ALA A 286 -13.88 3.21 -20.80
CA ALA A 286 -14.58 4.47 -20.62
C ALA A 286 -14.36 5.05 -19.21
N LEU A 287 -14.38 4.18 -18.18
CA LEU A 287 -14.05 4.58 -16.81
C LEU A 287 -12.61 5.11 -16.69
N ALA A 288 -11.64 4.46 -17.34
CA ALA A 288 -10.25 4.92 -17.34
C ALA A 288 -10.08 6.29 -18.04
N VAL A 289 -10.78 6.54 -19.15
CA VAL A 289 -10.77 7.85 -19.84
C VAL A 289 -11.40 8.95 -18.97
N TRP A 290 -12.56 8.70 -18.36
CA TRP A 290 -13.20 9.68 -17.47
C TRP A 290 -12.37 9.95 -16.21
N ALA A 291 -11.69 8.93 -15.66
CA ALA A 291 -10.71 9.11 -14.59
C ALA A 291 -9.54 10.01 -15.00
N PHE A 292 -9.00 9.85 -16.21
CA PHE A 292 -8.00 10.77 -16.73
C PHE A 292 -8.56 12.20 -16.89
N ARG A 293 -9.78 12.40 -17.41
CA ARG A 293 -10.40 13.74 -17.49
C ARG A 293 -10.48 14.41 -16.12
N THR A 294 -10.97 13.70 -15.10
CA THR A 294 -11.07 14.23 -13.73
C THR A 294 -9.70 14.51 -13.12
N ALA A 295 -8.70 13.67 -13.38
CA ALA A 295 -7.33 13.90 -12.94
C ALA A 295 -6.63 15.06 -13.67
N ASP A 296 -6.92 15.28 -14.96
CA ASP A 296 -6.41 16.41 -15.76
C ASP A 296 -6.99 17.74 -15.26
N GLU A 297 -8.25 17.76 -14.85
CA GLU A 297 -8.93 18.95 -14.31
C GLU A 297 -8.48 19.30 -12.89
N LEU A 298 -8.44 18.31 -11.98
CA LEU A 298 -8.16 18.55 -10.56
C LEU A 298 -6.65 18.56 -10.23
N HIS A 299 -5.86 17.74 -10.93
CA HIS A 299 -4.48 17.41 -10.58
C HIS A 299 -3.58 17.24 -11.83
N PRO A 300 -3.44 18.27 -12.69
CA PRO A 300 -2.73 18.17 -13.97
C PRO A 300 -1.27 17.73 -13.82
N ASP A 301 -0.55 18.29 -12.83
CA ASP A 301 0.89 18.06 -12.64
C ASP A 301 1.23 16.84 -11.77
N ALA A 302 0.22 16.12 -11.24
CA ALA A 302 0.45 14.98 -10.37
C ALA A 302 0.82 13.71 -11.18
N PRO A 303 2.02 13.13 -11.02
CA PRO A 303 2.44 11.95 -11.80
C PRO A 303 1.71 10.67 -11.38
N ASP A 304 1.26 10.58 -10.12
CA ASP A 304 0.42 9.52 -9.57
C ASP A 304 -0.63 10.19 -8.68
N VAL A 305 -1.92 9.91 -8.93
CA VAL A 305 -3.03 10.53 -8.21
C VAL A 305 -4.24 9.61 -8.11
N ARG A 306 -4.98 9.69 -7.01
CA ARG A 306 -6.30 9.04 -6.86
C ARG A 306 -7.40 10.08 -7.00
N VAL A 307 -8.40 9.77 -7.82
CA VAL A 307 -9.60 10.61 -7.99
C VAL A 307 -10.85 9.76 -7.85
N ASP A 308 -11.92 10.35 -7.33
CA ASP A 308 -13.26 9.82 -7.51
C ASP A 308 -13.92 10.44 -8.74
N VAL A 309 -14.60 9.62 -9.54
CA VAL A 309 -15.29 10.05 -10.75
C VAL A 309 -16.79 9.80 -10.58
N GLY A 310 -17.57 10.88 -10.69
CA GLY A 310 -19.02 10.85 -10.47
C GLY A 310 -19.40 10.51 -9.02
N GLY A 311 -20.62 10.00 -8.81
CA GLY A 311 -21.17 9.75 -7.46
C GLY A 311 -21.31 11.00 -6.57
N GLY A 312 -21.25 12.19 -7.17
CA GLY A 312 -21.50 13.45 -6.50
C GLY A 312 -22.92 13.50 -5.92
N ALA A 313 -23.04 14.07 -4.73
CA ALA A 313 -24.34 14.42 -4.18
C ALA A 313 -24.95 15.57 -5.02
N GLU A 314 -26.25 15.55 -5.28
CA GLU A 314 -26.95 16.74 -5.79
C GLU A 314 -26.71 17.93 -4.83
N GLU A 315 -26.65 19.16 -5.34
CA GLU A 315 -26.37 20.33 -4.50
C GLU A 315 -27.37 20.43 -3.33
N GLY A 316 -26.88 20.28 -2.10
CA GLY A 316 -27.69 20.27 -0.87
C GLY A 316 -28.02 18.88 -0.32
N ALA A 317 -27.74 17.79 -1.04
CA ALA A 317 -27.80 16.44 -0.48
C ALA A 317 -26.61 16.19 0.47
N GLY A 318 -26.91 15.72 1.68
CA GLY A 318 -25.93 15.57 2.76
C GLY A 318 -24.92 14.42 2.58
N SER A 319 -24.35 14.02 3.71
CA SER A 319 -23.41 12.90 3.74
C SER A 319 -24.07 11.53 3.59
N GLY A 320 -25.34 11.39 3.98
CA GLY A 320 -26.03 10.11 4.18
C GLY A 320 -25.78 9.49 5.55
N LEU A 321 -24.92 10.10 6.39
CA LEU A 321 -24.66 9.68 7.77
C LEU A 321 -25.59 10.33 8.80
N GLU A 322 -26.54 11.18 8.41
CA GLU A 322 -27.27 12.03 9.36
C GLU A 322 -28.01 11.23 10.45
N ARG A 323 -28.53 10.03 10.13
CA ARG A 323 -29.08 9.10 11.13
C ARG A 323 -28.01 8.47 12.04
N ALA A 324 -26.84 8.15 11.49
CA ALA A 324 -25.73 7.58 12.24
C ALA A 324 -25.09 8.62 13.18
N LEU A 325 -25.06 9.89 12.79
CA LEU A 325 -24.64 11.00 13.64
C LEU A 325 -25.65 11.25 14.77
N GLY A 326 -26.97 11.20 14.49
CA GLY A 326 -27.98 11.27 15.54
C GLY A 326 -27.88 10.13 16.56
N LEU A 327 -27.55 8.91 16.11
CA LEU A 327 -27.20 7.79 16.99
C LEU A 327 -25.92 8.09 17.80
N ALA A 328 -24.84 8.54 17.15
CA ALA A 328 -23.58 8.85 17.80
C ALA A 328 -23.70 9.94 18.88
N GLY A 329 -24.38 11.06 18.60
CA GLY A 329 -24.65 12.12 19.57
C GLY A 329 -25.58 11.69 20.70
N THR A 330 -26.48 10.72 20.48
CA THR A 330 -27.24 10.09 21.57
C THR A 330 -26.33 9.25 22.46
N VAL A 331 -25.45 8.43 21.87
CA VAL A 331 -24.49 7.60 22.62
C VAL A 331 -23.49 8.46 23.40
N LEU A 332 -23.02 9.57 22.83
CA LEU A 332 -22.06 10.46 23.48
C LEU A 332 -22.70 11.32 24.60
N ARG A 333 -23.99 11.69 24.50
CA ARG A 333 -24.68 12.44 25.56
C ARG A 333 -25.07 11.58 26.75
N GLU A 334 -25.69 10.43 26.51
CA GLU A 334 -26.15 9.49 27.56
C GLU A 334 -25.02 8.59 28.07
N GLY A 335 -24.06 8.22 27.22
CA GLY A 335 -22.94 7.35 27.56
C GLY A 335 -23.28 5.86 27.61
N ALA A 336 -22.32 5.02 27.22
CA ALA A 336 -22.46 3.56 27.30
C ALA A 336 -22.88 3.05 28.70
N ALA A 337 -22.47 3.75 29.76
CA ALA A 337 -22.80 3.43 31.15
C ALA A 337 -24.30 3.53 31.49
N HIS A 338 -25.08 4.36 30.77
CA HIS A 338 -26.48 4.67 31.10
C HIS A 338 -27.48 4.24 30.00
N LEU A 339 -27.00 3.88 28.81
CA LEU A 339 -27.84 3.36 27.72
C LEU A 339 -28.50 2.01 28.06
N GLY A 340 -29.83 1.98 27.99
CA GLY A 340 -30.63 0.75 28.13
C GLY A 340 -30.77 -0.06 26.84
N HIS A 341 -31.52 -1.17 26.91
CA HIS A 341 -31.80 -2.07 25.78
C HIS A 341 -32.65 -1.46 24.64
N GLY A 342 -33.14 -0.22 24.77
CA GLY A 342 -33.98 0.41 23.76
C GLY A 342 -33.25 0.79 22.45
N LEU A 343 -31.92 0.86 22.46
CA LEU A 343 -31.14 1.37 21.32
C LEU A 343 -30.96 0.34 20.19
N ASP A 344 -31.15 -0.95 20.44
CA ASP A 344 -30.89 -2.03 19.47
C ASP A 344 -31.73 -1.89 18.19
N ALA A 345 -32.99 -1.46 18.31
CA ALA A 345 -33.88 -1.20 17.17
C ALA A 345 -33.40 0.01 16.34
N THR A 346 -32.90 1.06 17.00
CA THR A 346 -32.34 2.25 16.34
C THR A 346 -31.05 1.91 15.60
N ILE A 347 -30.15 1.15 16.23
CA ILE A 347 -28.92 0.63 15.61
C ILE A 347 -29.27 -0.17 14.36
N ALA A 348 -30.24 -1.11 14.45
CA ALA A 348 -30.66 -1.93 13.31
C ALA A 348 -31.36 -1.13 12.19
N ASP A 349 -31.98 0.02 12.48
CA ASP A 349 -32.49 0.93 11.43
C ASP A 349 -31.35 1.69 10.74
N VAL A 350 -30.42 2.25 11.52
CA VAL A 350 -29.23 2.93 10.99
C VAL A 350 -28.42 1.99 10.11
N GLN A 351 -28.16 0.76 10.55
CA GLN A 351 -27.45 -0.24 9.75
C GLN A 351 -28.17 -0.57 8.43
N ARG A 352 -29.49 -0.82 8.46
CA ARG A 352 -30.27 -1.05 7.22
C ARG A 352 -30.26 0.15 6.28
N HIS A 353 -30.29 1.37 6.82
CA HIS A 353 -30.21 2.59 6.02
C HIS A 353 -28.85 2.74 5.33
N LEU A 354 -27.75 2.55 6.07
CA LEU A 354 -26.39 2.63 5.53
C LEU A 354 -26.10 1.51 4.51
N ASP A 355 -26.58 0.29 4.75
CA ASP A 355 -26.46 -0.85 3.83
C ASP A 355 -27.21 -0.59 2.51
N GLY A 356 -28.46 -0.14 2.60
CA GLY A 356 -29.28 0.21 1.43
C GLY A 356 -28.75 1.43 0.64
N ALA A 357 -28.07 2.35 1.31
CA ALA A 357 -27.37 3.48 0.68
C ALA A 357 -25.96 3.12 0.17
N GLY A 358 -25.47 1.89 0.38
CA GLY A 358 -24.15 1.46 -0.05
C GLY A 358 -22.98 2.03 0.77
N LEU A 359 -23.23 2.63 1.93
CA LEU A 359 -22.23 3.31 2.76
C LEU A 359 -21.45 2.30 3.61
N ARG A 360 -20.56 1.54 2.97
CA ARG A 360 -19.87 0.37 3.57
C ARG A 360 -19.02 0.72 4.79
N TRP A 361 -18.27 1.81 4.78
CA TRP A 361 -17.40 2.16 5.92
C TRP A 361 -18.20 2.68 7.12
N PRO A 362 -19.17 3.62 6.97
CA PRO A 362 -20.08 3.97 8.04
C PRO A 362 -20.87 2.78 8.60
N LEU A 363 -21.33 1.85 7.74
CA LEU A 363 -22.03 0.63 8.16
C LEU A 363 -21.17 -0.22 9.12
N LEU A 364 -19.92 -0.47 8.76
CA LEU A 364 -18.99 -1.21 9.61
C LEU A 364 -18.65 -0.45 10.90
N ALA A 365 -18.48 0.88 10.85
CA ALA A 365 -18.26 1.70 12.06
C ALA A 365 -19.45 1.65 13.04
N VAL A 366 -20.69 1.65 12.54
CA VAL A 366 -21.89 1.44 13.37
C VAL A 366 -21.99 -0.02 13.86
N GLY A 367 -21.46 -0.98 13.09
CA GLY A 367 -21.27 -2.38 13.53
C GLY A 367 -20.38 -2.48 14.78
N ASP A 368 -19.14 -2.00 14.70
CA ASP A 368 -18.20 -2.02 15.83
C ASP A 368 -18.72 -1.22 17.03
N LEU A 369 -19.38 -0.07 16.79
CA LEU A 369 -20.05 0.72 17.85
C LEU A 369 -21.10 -0.12 18.58
N ALA A 370 -21.92 -0.87 17.85
CA ALA A 370 -22.92 -1.76 18.42
C ALA A 370 -22.28 -2.94 19.19
N GLU A 371 -21.18 -3.50 18.68
CA GLU A 371 -20.41 -4.54 19.38
C GLU A 371 -19.84 -4.01 20.71
N GLN A 372 -19.28 -2.80 20.75
CA GLN A 372 -18.80 -2.19 22.00
C GLN A 372 -19.94 -1.93 23.01
N LEU A 373 -21.10 -1.46 22.56
CA LEU A 373 -22.26 -1.25 23.43
C LEU A 373 -22.84 -2.57 23.95
N ALA A 374 -22.87 -3.63 23.13
CA ALA A 374 -23.21 -4.98 23.57
C ALA A 374 -22.19 -5.52 24.58
N ALA A 375 -20.90 -5.40 24.29
CA ALA A 375 -19.80 -5.84 25.15
C ALA A 375 -19.88 -5.22 26.56
N TYR A 376 -20.22 -3.92 26.65
CA TYR A 376 -20.42 -3.29 27.95
C TYR A 376 -21.62 -3.86 28.71
N ARG A 377 -22.79 -3.97 28.06
CA ARG A 377 -24.02 -4.53 28.66
C ARG A 377 -23.82 -5.96 29.16
N ASP A 378 -23.14 -6.78 28.38
CA ASP A 378 -22.83 -8.18 28.68
C ASP A 378 -21.63 -8.34 29.64
N ARG A 379 -21.00 -7.22 30.06
CA ARG A 379 -19.80 -7.18 30.91
C ARG A 379 -18.61 -7.97 30.33
N ALA A 380 -18.53 -8.01 29.01
CA ALA A 380 -17.54 -8.77 28.27
C ALA A 380 -16.16 -8.09 28.28
N ALA A 381 -15.10 -8.90 28.38
CA ALA A 381 -13.72 -8.42 28.54
C ALA A 381 -13.14 -7.62 27.34
N HIS A 382 -13.85 -7.53 26.20
CA HIS A 382 -13.47 -6.73 25.02
C HIS A 382 -14.03 -5.31 25.02
N TYR A 383 -14.90 -4.93 25.96
CA TYR A 383 -15.32 -3.54 26.04
C TYR A 383 -14.11 -2.61 26.27
N ARG A 384 -13.92 -1.62 25.41
CA ARG A 384 -12.88 -0.59 25.52
C ARG A 384 -13.51 0.79 25.26
N PRO A 385 -13.54 1.69 26.25
CA PRO A 385 -14.13 3.01 26.06
C PRO A 385 -13.39 3.81 24.98
N GLU A 386 -12.10 3.55 24.75
CA GLU A 386 -11.31 4.16 23.69
C GLU A 386 -11.79 3.72 22.30
N GLN A 387 -12.18 2.45 22.14
CA GLN A 387 -12.74 1.95 20.87
C GLN A 387 -14.12 2.56 20.63
N LEU A 388 -14.99 2.56 21.65
CA LEU A 388 -16.28 3.26 21.61
C LEU A 388 -16.13 4.71 21.15
N ALA A 389 -15.25 5.48 21.80
CA ALA A 389 -14.96 6.87 21.46
C ALA A 389 -14.41 7.02 20.02
N SER A 390 -13.53 6.10 19.60
CA SER A 390 -12.97 6.11 18.25
C SER A 390 -14.06 5.91 17.19
N HIS A 391 -14.99 4.98 17.37
CA HIS A 391 -16.09 4.73 16.43
C HIS A 391 -17.07 5.91 16.34
N LEU A 392 -17.35 6.58 17.47
CA LEU A 392 -18.14 7.82 17.48
C LEU A 392 -17.42 8.90 16.65
N ALA A 393 -16.16 9.20 16.97
CA ALA A 393 -15.38 10.21 16.25
C ALA A 393 -15.21 9.89 14.76
N GLU A 394 -15.09 8.61 14.39
CA GLU A 394 -15.01 8.13 13.00
C GLU A 394 -16.19 8.58 12.14
N LEU A 395 -17.43 8.45 12.66
CA LEU A 395 -18.64 8.85 11.93
C LEU A 395 -18.65 10.36 11.63
N HIS A 396 -18.30 11.20 12.61
CA HIS A 396 -18.18 12.65 12.39
C HIS A 396 -17.01 12.98 11.45
N ALA A 397 -15.89 12.25 11.51
CA ALA A 397 -14.76 12.47 10.60
C ALA A 397 -15.13 12.18 9.15
N ARG A 398 -15.78 11.04 8.87
CA ARG A 398 -16.28 10.67 7.53
C ARG A 398 -17.29 11.69 7.02
N HIS A 399 -18.25 12.12 7.83
CA HIS A 399 -19.18 13.20 7.47
C HIS A 399 -18.43 14.49 7.10
N ARG A 400 -17.58 15.01 7.99
CA ARG A 400 -16.81 16.25 7.80
C ARG A 400 -15.85 16.20 6.61
N ALA A 401 -15.44 15.01 6.17
CA ALA A 401 -14.57 14.83 5.01
C ALA A 401 -15.33 14.86 3.67
N VAL A 402 -16.64 14.60 3.65
CA VAL A 402 -17.45 14.54 2.41
C VAL A 402 -18.46 15.68 2.25
N THR A 403 -18.59 16.56 3.24
CA THR A 403 -19.45 17.77 3.20
C THR A 403 -18.67 19.08 3.05
N ARG A 404 -17.35 19.02 2.87
CA ARG A 404 -16.54 20.19 2.53
C ARG A 404 -16.61 20.48 1.02
N PRO A 405 -16.52 21.75 0.59
CA PRO A 405 -16.50 22.11 -0.82
C PRO A 405 -15.43 21.37 -1.64
N ASP A 406 -14.25 21.13 -1.04
CA ASP A 406 -13.08 20.54 -1.71
C ASP A 406 -12.99 19.00 -1.56
N ALA A 407 -14.11 18.31 -1.29
CA ALA A 407 -14.13 16.89 -0.96
C ALA A 407 -14.01 15.96 -2.19
N THR A 408 -12.79 15.59 -2.59
CA THR A 408 -12.49 14.82 -3.81
C THR A 408 -12.52 13.28 -3.67
N LEU A 409 -12.75 12.74 -2.46
CA LEU A 409 -12.56 11.32 -2.13
C LEU A 409 -13.78 10.64 -1.47
N ARG A 410 -14.99 11.13 -1.74
CA ARG A 410 -16.26 10.64 -1.16
C ARG A 410 -16.45 9.13 -1.23
N SER A 411 -16.17 8.49 -2.36
CA SER A 411 -16.39 7.06 -2.57
C SER A 411 -15.41 6.22 -1.75
N SER A 412 -14.16 6.67 -1.58
CA SER A 412 -13.17 6.01 -0.71
C SER A 412 -13.44 6.24 0.79
N VAL A 413 -13.97 7.42 1.17
CA VAL A 413 -14.29 7.80 2.55
C VAL A 413 -15.59 7.15 3.04
N LEU A 414 -16.56 6.90 2.16
CA LEU A 414 -17.84 6.26 2.49
C LEU A 414 -17.92 4.78 2.13
N GLY A 415 -17.09 4.33 1.17
CA GLY A 415 -17.10 2.97 0.65
C GLY A 415 -18.22 2.70 -0.37
N THR A 416 -18.72 3.72 -1.08
CA THR A 416 -19.84 3.56 -2.04
C THR A 416 -19.49 2.67 -3.24
N ALA A 417 -18.20 2.63 -3.62
CA ALA A 417 -17.69 1.77 -4.68
C ALA A 417 -17.53 0.28 -4.25
N GLU A 418 -17.69 -0.03 -2.96
CA GLU A 418 -17.39 -1.36 -2.42
C GLU A 418 -18.64 -2.26 -2.34
N ALA A 419 -18.53 -3.46 -2.90
CA ALA A 419 -19.56 -4.48 -2.81
C ALA A 419 -19.56 -5.13 -1.42
N ALA A 420 -20.76 -5.32 -0.83
CA ALA A 420 -20.90 -5.94 0.49
C ALA A 420 -20.20 -7.30 0.60
N GLU A 421 -20.45 -8.18 -0.39
CA GLU A 421 -19.74 -9.44 -0.58
C GLU A 421 -19.39 -9.64 -2.07
N THR A 422 -18.18 -10.16 -2.33
CA THR A 422 -17.66 -10.51 -3.65
C THR A 422 -17.31 -12.01 -3.67
N PRO A 423 -17.96 -12.84 -4.51
CA PRO A 423 -17.58 -14.25 -4.68
C PRO A 423 -16.20 -14.39 -5.34
N LEU A 424 -15.30 -15.10 -4.69
CA LEU A 424 -14.00 -15.51 -5.23
C LEU A 424 -14.11 -16.90 -5.85
N ARG A 425 -13.82 -17.01 -7.15
CA ARG A 425 -13.83 -18.27 -7.91
C ARG A 425 -12.41 -18.61 -8.33
N ARG A 426 -11.93 -19.80 -7.96
CA ARG A 426 -10.57 -20.30 -8.27
C ARG A 426 -9.44 -19.39 -7.75
N ALA A 427 -9.64 -18.73 -6.61
CA ALA A 427 -8.63 -17.86 -6.02
C ALA A 427 -7.40 -18.67 -5.58
N ARG A 428 -6.22 -18.10 -5.84
CA ARG A 428 -4.92 -18.54 -5.32
C ARG A 428 -4.47 -17.55 -4.26
N LEU A 429 -4.23 -18.06 -3.07
CA LEU A 429 -3.98 -17.27 -1.86
C LEU A 429 -2.73 -17.82 -1.15
N GLU A 430 -1.73 -16.99 -0.91
CA GLU A 430 -0.50 -17.39 -0.20
C GLU A 430 -0.55 -16.96 1.27
N GLY A 431 -0.26 -17.88 2.19
CA GLY A 431 -0.13 -17.63 3.61
C GLY A 431 1.04 -16.69 3.92
N LEU A 432 0.72 -15.47 4.36
CA LEU A 432 1.69 -14.51 4.89
C LEU A 432 1.99 -14.76 6.37
N GLY A 433 1.00 -15.26 7.12
CA GLY A 433 1.15 -15.58 8.53
C GLY A 433 -0.15 -15.55 9.31
N CYS A 434 -0.06 -15.48 10.64
CA CYS A 434 -1.23 -15.47 11.51
C CYS A 434 -1.00 -14.64 12.78
N ARG A 435 -2.04 -13.91 13.20
CA ARG A 435 -2.14 -13.32 14.53
C ARG A 435 -3.09 -14.14 15.40
N VAL A 436 -2.65 -14.52 16.60
CA VAL A 436 -3.48 -15.14 17.64
C VAL A 436 -3.66 -14.15 18.79
N ARG A 437 -4.91 -13.92 19.18
CA ARG A 437 -5.30 -13.01 20.27
C ARG A 437 -6.19 -13.74 21.27
N GLY A 438 -5.89 -13.58 22.55
CA GLY A 438 -6.71 -14.09 23.65
C GLY A 438 -7.51 -12.97 24.28
N LEU A 439 -8.77 -13.24 24.59
CA LEU A 439 -9.64 -12.28 25.28
C LEU A 439 -10.59 -13.02 26.22
N GLY A 440 -10.31 -12.95 27.52
CA GLY A 440 -10.97 -13.80 28.51
C GLY A 440 -10.89 -15.28 28.10
N GLY A 441 -12.02 -15.98 28.19
CA GLY A 441 -12.17 -17.37 27.74
C GLY A 441 -12.41 -17.53 26.22
N GLN A 442 -11.93 -16.61 25.39
CA GLN A 442 -12.02 -16.72 23.93
C GLN A 442 -10.64 -16.59 23.26
N ARG A 443 -10.53 -17.23 22.08
CA ARG A 443 -9.36 -17.20 21.21
C ARG A 443 -9.76 -16.81 19.80
N PHE A 444 -9.02 -15.88 19.24
CA PHE A 444 -9.19 -15.36 17.89
C PHE A 444 -7.92 -15.65 17.11
N ALA A 445 -8.05 -16.22 15.91
CA ALA A 445 -6.96 -16.33 14.96
C ALA A 445 -7.33 -15.59 13.67
N GLU A 446 -6.39 -14.80 13.17
CA GLU A 446 -6.51 -14.00 11.96
C GLU A 446 -5.40 -14.47 11.02
N VAL A 447 -5.75 -15.23 9.96
CA VAL A 447 -4.78 -15.70 8.96
C VAL A 447 -4.75 -14.71 7.80
N TYR A 448 -3.56 -14.23 7.47
CA TYR A 448 -3.35 -13.25 6.42
C TYR A 448 -2.92 -13.94 5.12
N LEU A 449 -3.64 -13.65 4.05
CA LEU A 449 -3.59 -14.37 2.78
C LEU A 449 -3.38 -13.39 1.62
N ALA A 450 -2.20 -13.42 1.00
CA ALA A 450 -1.91 -12.61 -0.18
C ALA A 450 -2.65 -13.16 -1.41
N HIS A 451 -3.40 -12.31 -2.11
CA HIS A 451 -4.03 -12.62 -3.39
C HIS A 451 -3.24 -11.95 -4.51
N ALA A 452 -2.31 -12.69 -5.11
CA ALA A 452 -1.41 -12.16 -6.15
C ALA A 452 -2.18 -11.55 -7.33
N ASP A 453 -3.17 -12.26 -7.89
CA ASP A 453 -3.98 -11.79 -9.04
C ASP A 453 -4.68 -10.43 -8.82
N ASN A 454 -4.86 -9.99 -7.57
CA ASN A 454 -5.55 -8.76 -7.20
C ASN A 454 -4.70 -7.83 -6.30
N ALA A 455 -3.39 -8.08 -6.17
CA ALA A 455 -2.43 -7.31 -5.37
C ALA A 455 -2.94 -6.87 -3.97
N MET A 456 -3.66 -7.74 -3.25
CA MET A 456 -4.28 -7.42 -1.97
C MET A 456 -4.09 -8.54 -0.94
N VAL A 457 -4.13 -8.18 0.35
CA VAL A 457 -4.18 -9.14 1.46
C VAL A 457 -5.63 -9.32 1.93
N LEU A 458 -6.03 -10.58 2.13
CA LEU A 458 -7.30 -11.00 2.69
C LEU A 458 -7.11 -11.56 4.10
N VAL A 459 -8.12 -11.45 4.97
CA VAL A 459 -8.05 -11.97 6.35
C VAL A 459 -9.10 -13.05 6.60
N LEU A 460 -8.65 -14.28 6.86
CA LEU A 460 -9.51 -15.37 7.31
C LEU A 460 -9.57 -15.35 8.84
N ARG A 461 -10.69 -14.88 9.40
CA ARG A 461 -10.93 -14.84 10.85
C ARG A 461 -11.54 -16.15 11.37
N ARG A 462 -11.11 -16.59 12.55
CA ARG A 462 -11.74 -17.68 13.29
C ARG A 462 -11.74 -17.42 14.80
N ARG A 463 -12.87 -17.70 15.44
CA ARG A 463 -13.06 -17.66 16.90
C ARG A 463 -13.26 -19.07 17.43
N TRP A 464 -12.72 -19.34 18.62
CA TRP A 464 -13.04 -20.48 19.47
C TRP A 464 -13.26 -19.99 20.91
N ASP A 465 -14.05 -20.74 21.66
CA ASP A 465 -14.19 -20.59 23.11
C ASP A 465 -13.20 -21.54 23.79
N GLY A 466 -12.59 -21.11 24.89
CA GLY A 466 -11.47 -21.77 25.57
C GLY A 466 -10.22 -20.90 25.64
N ASP A 467 -9.15 -21.47 26.19
CA ASP A 467 -7.87 -20.80 26.47
C ASP A 467 -6.66 -21.34 25.70
N ASP A 468 -6.87 -22.31 24.78
CA ASP A 468 -5.88 -22.84 23.83
C ASP A 468 -4.88 -21.77 23.34
N ASP A 469 -3.57 -22.08 23.42
CA ASP A 469 -2.53 -21.24 22.83
C ASP A 469 -2.44 -21.43 21.31
N GLY A 470 -1.71 -20.54 20.63
CA GLY A 470 -1.51 -20.61 19.19
C GLY A 470 -0.87 -21.89 18.67
N ALA A 471 -0.05 -22.60 19.47
CA ALA A 471 0.57 -23.87 19.08
C ALA A 471 -0.43 -25.05 19.12
N VAL A 472 -1.41 -25.00 20.01
CA VAL A 472 -2.59 -25.88 20.00
C VAL A 472 -3.52 -25.50 18.85
N LEU A 473 -3.84 -24.21 18.70
CA LEU A 473 -4.72 -23.71 17.63
C LEU A 473 -4.18 -23.99 16.23
N ALA A 474 -2.85 -24.00 16.03
CA ALA A 474 -2.20 -24.36 14.77
C ALA A 474 -2.66 -25.72 14.21
N ARG A 475 -3.08 -26.64 15.07
CA ARG A 475 -3.55 -28.00 14.74
C ARG A 475 -5.07 -28.09 14.56
N ARG A 476 -5.83 -27.07 15.00
CA ARG A 476 -7.29 -27.01 14.80
C ARG A 476 -7.60 -26.90 13.31
N ARG A 477 -8.67 -27.57 12.87
CA ARG A 477 -9.13 -27.54 11.47
C ARG A 477 -10.05 -26.36 11.19
N ILE A 478 -9.87 -25.75 10.02
CA ILE A 478 -10.77 -24.79 9.38
C ILE A 478 -11.14 -25.39 8.02
N ALA A 479 -12.40 -25.80 7.88
CA ALA A 479 -12.85 -26.67 6.79
C ALA A 479 -11.98 -27.94 6.67
N THR A 480 -11.24 -28.11 5.57
CA THR A 480 -10.41 -29.29 5.26
C THR A 480 -8.96 -29.19 5.73
N SER A 481 -8.46 -28.00 6.07
CA SER A 481 -7.05 -27.73 6.40
C SER A 481 -6.85 -27.31 7.85
N THR A 482 -5.62 -27.33 8.35
CA THR A 482 -5.31 -26.80 9.69
C THR A 482 -5.02 -25.29 9.64
N LEU A 483 -5.18 -24.60 10.78
CA LEU A 483 -4.81 -23.19 10.91
C LEU A 483 -3.34 -22.95 10.49
N GLY A 484 -2.41 -23.80 10.95
CA GLY A 484 -0.99 -23.70 10.61
C GLY A 484 -0.74 -23.84 9.10
N ALA A 485 -1.38 -24.82 8.43
CA ALA A 485 -1.21 -25.00 7.00
C ALA A 485 -1.75 -23.81 6.19
N LEU A 486 -2.85 -23.19 6.63
CA LEU A 486 -3.39 -21.98 6.01
C LEU A 486 -2.49 -20.75 6.21
N ALA A 487 -1.75 -20.69 7.32
CA ALA A 487 -0.86 -19.57 7.66
C ALA A 487 0.52 -19.65 7.01
N THR A 488 0.99 -20.85 6.60
CA THR A 488 2.32 -21.07 5.99
C THR A 488 2.28 -21.61 4.57
N GLY A 489 1.09 -21.77 3.98
CA GLY A 489 0.90 -22.51 2.73
C GLY A 489 0.12 -21.77 1.67
N ASN A 490 0.13 -22.33 0.46
CA ASN A 490 -0.59 -21.84 -0.70
C ASN A 490 -1.96 -22.51 -0.77
N LEU A 491 -3.00 -21.73 -0.49
CA LEU A 491 -4.40 -22.10 -0.57
C LEU A 491 -4.94 -21.84 -1.98
N VAL A 492 -5.45 -22.89 -2.63
CA VAL A 492 -6.27 -22.78 -3.84
C VAL A 492 -7.70 -23.13 -3.47
N THR A 493 -8.66 -22.25 -3.79
CA THR A 493 -10.08 -22.45 -3.47
C THR A 493 -11.01 -22.14 -4.64
N GLU A 494 -11.90 -23.07 -4.97
CA GLU A 494 -12.91 -22.88 -6.01
C GLU A 494 -14.09 -22.00 -5.54
N SER A 495 -14.30 -21.87 -4.23
CA SER A 495 -15.44 -21.16 -3.65
C SER A 495 -15.09 -20.52 -2.29
N ALA A 496 -14.85 -19.21 -2.33
CA ALA A 496 -14.77 -18.36 -1.15
C ALA A 496 -15.56 -17.07 -1.38
N VAL A 497 -15.85 -16.34 -0.31
CA VAL A 497 -16.52 -15.03 -0.37
C VAL A 497 -15.69 -14.01 0.38
N ARG A 498 -15.42 -12.88 -0.26
CA ARG A 498 -14.69 -11.72 0.29
C ARG A 498 -15.68 -10.63 0.68
N SER A 499 -15.56 -10.01 1.84
CA SER A 499 -16.32 -8.82 2.22
C SER A 499 -15.67 -7.53 1.71
N ALA A 500 -16.36 -6.40 1.85
CA ALA A 500 -15.76 -5.06 1.63
C ALA A 500 -14.50 -4.83 2.49
N SER A 501 -14.47 -5.27 3.76
CA SER A 501 -13.29 -5.10 4.65
C SER A 501 -12.13 -6.07 4.34
N ARG A 502 -12.21 -6.82 3.24
CA ARG A 502 -11.28 -7.89 2.83
C ARG A 502 -11.20 -9.09 3.78
N THR A 503 -12.19 -9.28 4.66
CA THR A 503 -12.33 -10.58 5.32
C THR A 503 -12.77 -11.65 4.31
N VAL A 504 -12.22 -12.86 4.42
CA VAL A 504 -12.55 -13.99 3.53
C VAL A 504 -13.18 -15.14 4.30
N ARG A 505 -14.25 -15.71 3.73
CA ARG A 505 -14.98 -16.87 4.23
C ARG A 505 -14.90 -18.00 3.21
N LEU A 506 -14.25 -19.11 3.59
CA LEU A 506 -14.20 -20.32 2.77
C LEU A 506 -15.54 -21.06 2.82
N ALA A 507 -16.04 -21.52 1.67
CA ALA A 507 -17.27 -22.31 1.63
C ALA A 507 -17.03 -23.73 2.18
N THR A 508 -17.95 -24.24 2.98
CA THR A 508 -17.87 -25.55 3.66
C THR A 508 -18.70 -26.65 3.01
N GLY A 509 -19.27 -26.40 1.83
CA GLY A 509 -20.14 -27.35 1.12
C GLY A 509 -19.35 -28.48 0.42
N ARG A 510 -20.01 -29.64 0.18
CA ARG A 510 -19.40 -30.84 -0.44
C ARG A 510 -18.78 -30.62 -1.84
N VAL A 511 -19.13 -29.52 -2.52
CA VAL A 511 -18.63 -29.15 -3.85
C VAL A 511 -17.46 -28.15 -3.78
N ALA A 512 -17.24 -27.49 -2.65
CA ALA A 512 -16.21 -26.47 -2.48
C ALA A 512 -14.83 -27.13 -2.28
N LYS A 513 -14.06 -27.29 -3.36
CA LYS A 513 -12.67 -27.75 -3.26
C LYS A 513 -11.79 -26.61 -2.77
N SER A 514 -11.21 -26.81 -1.60
CA SER A 514 -10.11 -26.02 -1.07
C SER A 514 -8.95 -26.95 -0.75
N THR A 515 -7.79 -26.66 -1.34
CA THR A 515 -6.55 -27.43 -1.19
C THR A 515 -5.43 -26.51 -0.75
N VAL A 516 -4.61 -26.96 0.20
CA VAL A 516 -3.45 -26.20 0.69
C VAL A 516 -2.19 -27.02 0.41
N SER A 517 -1.21 -26.43 -0.27
CA SER A 517 0.14 -26.98 -0.42
C SER A 517 1.14 -26.18 0.44
N PRO A 518 2.27 -26.78 0.87
CA PRO A 518 3.33 -26.02 1.52
C PRO A 518 3.83 -24.86 0.64
N SER A 519 4.20 -23.72 1.25
CA SER A 519 5.01 -22.68 0.62
C SER A 519 6.42 -22.69 1.23
N ARG A 520 7.40 -22.25 0.44
CA ARG A 520 8.77 -21.95 0.89
C ARG A 520 8.93 -20.52 1.39
N GLY A 521 7.90 -19.68 1.23
CA GLY A 521 7.98 -18.25 1.54
C GLY A 521 8.68 -17.44 0.45
N ASP A 522 8.49 -17.81 -0.82
CA ASP A 522 9.06 -17.11 -1.97
C ASP A 522 8.26 -15.85 -2.33
N TRP A 523 7.95 -15.06 -1.30
CA TRP A 523 7.09 -13.89 -1.35
C TRP A 523 7.63 -12.76 -2.24
N GLY A 524 8.89 -12.84 -2.70
CA GLY A 524 9.43 -11.96 -3.73
C GLY A 524 8.75 -12.10 -5.11
N GLU A 525 7.99 -13.17 -5.35
CA GLU A 525 7.14 -13.31 -6.55
C GLU A 525 5.77 -12.61 -6.42
N LEU A 526 5.42 -12.09 -5.23
CA LEU A 526 4.17 -11.35 -5.04
C LEU A 526 4.22 -9.97 -5.75
N PRO A 527 3.06 -9.38 -6.11
CA PRO A 527 3.00 -8.07 -6.76
C PRO A 527 3.68 -6.96 -5.95
N ALA A 528 4.28 -5.99 -6.65
CA ALA A 528 4.99 -4.85 -6.06
C ALA A 528 4.20 -4.06 -4.98
N PRO A 529 2.86 -3.90 -5.02
CA PRO A 529 2.12 -3.26 -3.91
C PRO A 529 2.14 -4.03 -2.58
N LEU A 530 2.53 -5.31 -2.60
CA LEU A 530 2.64 -6.16 -1.40
C LEU A 530 4.08 -6.34 -0.93
N VAL A 531 5.06 -6.31 -1.83
CA VAL A 531 6.48 -6.54 -1.55
C VAL A 531 7.25 -5.23 -1.47
N VAL A 532 7.94 -5.00 -0.37
CA VAL A 532 8.65 -3.75 -0.07
C VAL A 532 10.15 -4.03 -0.04
N THR A 533 10.87 -3.43 -0.98
CA THR A 533 12.33 -3.48 -1.13
C THR A 533 13.03 -2.13 -0.92
N ASP A 534 12.26 -1.03 -0.82
CA ASP A 534 12.72 0.31 -0.43
C ASP A 534 11.86 0.77 0.76
N TYR A 535 12.46 0.80 1.94
CA TYR A 535 11.77 1.19 3.19
C TYR A 535 11.52 2.70 3.25
N ALA A 536 12.34 3.51 2.59
CA ALA A 536 12.13 4.95 2.52
C ALA A 536 10.96 5.30 1.58
N ALA A 537 10.75 4.54 0.50
CA ALA A 537 9.55 4.64 -0.34
C ALA A 537 8.29 4.25 0.43
N LEU A 538 8.30 3.14 1.18
CA LEU A 538 7.17 2.80 2.04
C LEU A 538 6.92 3.88 3.10
N GLY A 539 7.98 4.45 3.70
CA GLY A 539 7.84 5.58 4.61
C GLY A 539 7.09 6.76 3.97
N ARG A 540 7.45 7.14 2.73
CA ARG A 540 6.75 8.19 1.96
C ARG A 540 5.30 7.82 1.61
N GLU A 541 5.03 6.54 1.30
CA GLU A 541 3.65 6.04 1.09
C GLU A 541 2.82 6.21 2.36
N LEU A 542 3.34 5.82 3.53
CA LEU A 542 2.66 5.92 4.82
C LEU A 542 2.36 7.38 5.21
N ASP A 543 3.28 8.31 4.96
CA ASP A 543 3.08 9.75 5.23
C ASP A 543 2.04 10.40 4.32
N ALA A 544 1.85 9.84 3.12
CA ALA A 544 0.86 10.30 2.15
C ALA A 544 -0.54 9.70 2.38
N LEU A 545 -0.72 8.79 3.34
CA LEU A 545 -2.03 8.19 3.62
C LEU A 545 -3.01 9.21 4.24
N PRO A 546 -4.30 9.15 3.90
CA PRO A 546 -5.33 9.89 4.63
C PRO A 546 -5.35 9.54 6.12
N LEU A 547 -5.86 10.47 6.93
CA LEU A 547 -6.03 10.28 8.37
C LEU A 547 -6.87 9.02 8.66
N ARG A 548 -6.47 8.24 9.67
CA ARG A 548 -7.08 6.93 9.97
C ARG A 548 -8.61 6.93 10.07
N PRO A 549 -9.29 7.93 10.68
CA PRO A 549 -10.76 7.93 10.78
C PRO A 549 -11.49 8.00 9.44
N VAL A 550 -10.81 8.39 8.35
CA VAL A 550 -11.40 8.49 7.01
C VAL A 550 -10.85 7.45 6.02
N ARG A 551 -9.83 6.68 6.39
CA ARG A 551 -9.31 5.57 5.58
C ARG A 551 -10.39 4.48 5.36
N PRO A 552 -10.27 3.66 4.30
CA PRO A 552 -11.08 2.44 4.13
C PRO A 552 -10.98 1.51 5.35
N ARG A 553 -12.09 0.88 5.76
CA ARG A 553 -12.09 -0.08 6.89
C ARG A 553 -11.66 -1.46 6.43
N VAL A 554 -10.40 -1.57 6.03
CA VAL A 554 -9.79 -2.78 5.45
C VAL A 554 -8.85 -3.42 6.46
N GLU A 555 -9.11 -4.67 6.83
CA GLU A 555 -8.42 -5.38 7.93
C GLU A 555 -6.91 -5.60 7.73
N ALA A 556 -6.46 -5.53 6.47
CA ALA A 556 -5.07 -5.73 6.08
C ALA A 556 -4.57 -4.61 5.14
N GLU A 557 -5.08 -3.37 5.30
CA GLU A 557 -4.65 -2.21 4.50
C GLU A 557 -3.13 -2.01 4.57
N LEU A 558 -2.58 -2.10 5.78
CA LEU A 558 -1.18 -1.88 6.10
C LEU A 558 -0.38 -3.18 6.24
N VAL A 559 -0.87 -4.30 5.71
CA VAL A 559 -0.03 -5.52 5.65
C VAL A 559 0.88 -5.42 4.44
N ARG A 560 2.19 -5.60 4.67
CA ARG A 560 3.24 -5.66 3.64
C ARG A 560 4.18 -6.83 3.93
N VAL A 561 4.95 -7.21 2.93
CA VAL A 561 6.09 -8.13 3.04
C VAL A 561 7.36 -7.33 2.79
N LEU A 562 8.20 -7.18 3.80
CA LEU A 562 9.47 -6.46 3.70
C LEU A 562 10.56 -7.47 3.35
N ALA A 563 11.33 -7.20 2.30
CA ALA A 563 12.57 -7.90 2.01
C ALA A 563 13.63 -7.48 3.05
N ILE A 564 14.31 -8.45 3.65
CA ILE A 564 15.37 -8.22 4.64
C ILE A 564 16.70 -8.38 3.90
N ALA A 565 17.52 -7.33 3.85
CA ALA A 565 18.89 -7.43 3.37
C ALA A 565 19.86 -7.78 4.51
N GLN A 566 19.64 -7.23 5.70
CA GLN A 566 20.41 -7.53 6.90
C GLN A 566 19.56 -7.35 8.17
N VAL A 567 19.85 -8.13 9.21
CA VAL A 567 19.44 -7.87 10.60
C VAL A 567 20.63 -7.23 11.31
N GLU A 568 20.48 -6.00 11.81
CA GLU A 568 21.59 -5.26 12.43
C GLU A 568 21.74 -5.57 13.91
N ALA A 569 20.62 -5.60 14.65
CA ALA A 569 20.60 -5.81 16.09
C ALA A 569 19.21 -6.25 16.57
N ILE A 570 19.19 -6.92 17.73
CA ILE A 570 18.01 -7.47 18.39
C ILE A 570 18.11 -7.12 19.89
N TRP A 571 17.04 -6.58 20.47
CA TRP A 571 16.95 -6.18 21.87
C TRP A 571 15.69 -6.73 22.53
N TYR A 572 15.73 -6.88 23.85
CA TYR A 572 14.57 -7.24 24.66
C TYR A 572 14.41 -6.22 25.78
N ALA A 573 13.23 -5.62 25.89
CA ALA A 573 12.84 -4.76 27.00
C ALA A 573 12.06 -5.60 28.02
N PRO A 574 12.65 -5.99 29.18
CA PRO A 574 12.00 -6.92 30.10
C PRO A 574 10.77 -6.33 30.77
N GLY A 575 10.76 -5.01 31.02
CA GLY A 575 9.62 -4.31 31.62
C GLY A 575 8.37 -4.32 30.74
N ASP A 576 8.54 -4.18 29.42
CA ASP A 576 7.45 -4.20 28.43
C ASP A 576 7.17 -5.62 27.89
N GLN A 577 8.00 -6.60 28.24
CA GLN A 577 8.06 -7.93 27.60
C GLN A 577 8.06 -7.83 26.06
N ARG A 578 8.88 -6.92 25.53
CA ARG A 578 8.94 -6.55 24.10
C ARG A 578 10.28 -6.92 23.50
N LEU A 579 10.25 -7.54 22.32
CA LEU A 579 11.40 -7.69 21.44
C LEU A 579 11.32 -6.65 20.33
N ASP A 580 12.38 -5.88 20.16
CA ASP A 580 12.60 -4.98 19.03
C ASP A 580 13.85 -5.46 18.26
N ALA A 581 13.84 -5.37 16.93
CA ALA A 581 15.01 -5.68 16.10
C ALA A 581 15.09 -4.74 14.90
N VAL A 582 16.27 -4.20 14.60
CA VAL A 582 16.49 -3.40 13.40
C VAL A 582 16.87 -4.30 12.23
N ILE A 583 16.12 -4.16 11.14
CA ILE A 583 16.39 -4.75 9.83
C ILE A 583 16.62 -3.63 8.82
N THR A 584 17.39 -3.89 7.77
CA THR A 584 17.63 -2.94 6.68
C THR A 584 17.24 -3.50 5.32
N ASP A 585 16.88 -2.59 4.41
CA ASP A 585 16.77 -2.88 2.99
C ASP A 585 18.15 -2.89 2.30
N SER A 586 18.19 -3.20 1.00
CA SER A 586 19.44 -3.26 0.23
C SER A 586 20.14 -1.92 0.02
N ALA A 587 19.49 -0.80 0.37
CA ALA A 587 20.08 0.54 0.38
C ALA A 587 20.50 0.98 1.80
N GLY A 588 20.31 0.15 2.82
CA GLY A 588 20.66 0.44 4.21
C GLY A 588 19.62 1.27 4.97
N ASN A 589 18.40 1.45 4.45
CA ASN A 589 17.34 2.14 5.19
C ASN A 589 16.78 1.22 6.30
N PRO A 590 16.64 1.67 7.55
CA PRO A 590 16.22 0.82 8.67
C PRO A 590 14.70 0.73 8.84
N ALA A 591 14.25 -0.41 9.34
CA ALA A 591 12.92 -0.63 9.92
C ALA A 591 13.04 -1.44 11.22
N VAL A 592 12.09 -1.28 12.14
CA VAL A 592 12.04 -2.03 13.40
C VAL A 592 10.97 -3.12 13.35
N VAL A 593 11.38 -4.37 13.46
CA VAL A 593 10.48 -5.50 13.76
C VAL A 593 10.17 -5.47 15.25
N ARG A 594 8.90 -5.27 15.62
CA ARG A 594 8.46 -5.08 17.01
C ARG A 594 7.41 -6.10 17.40
N ALA A 595 7.64 -6.82 18.50
CA ALA A 595 6.69 -7.80 19.03
C ALA A 595 6.63 -7.76 20.56
N VAL A 596 5.42 -7.81 21.12
CA VAL A 596 5.18 -7.93 22.56
C VAL A 596 4.71 -9.35 22.90
N HIS A 597 5.08 -9.84 24.09
CA HIS A 597 4.61 -11.11 24.64
C HIS A 597 3.08 -11.19 24.65
N SER A 598 2.55 -12.40 24.46
CA SER A 598 1.12 -12.68 24.49
C SER A 598 0.89 -14.06 25.09
N THR A 599 0.03 -14.16 26.10
CA THR A 599 -0.34 -15.45 26.72
C THR A 599 -1.05 -16.39 25.76
N ALA A 600 -1.67 -15.86 24.69
CA ALA A 600 -2.28 -16.67 23.63
C ALA A 600 -1.26 -17.13 22.56
N ALA A 601 -0.02 -16.64 22.61
CA ALA A 601 1.06 -16.94 21.67
C ALA A 601 2.41 -16.97 22.41
N PRO A 602 2.60 -17.88 23.39
CA PRO A 602 3.68 -17.79 24.35
C PRO A 602 5.08 -17.94 23.71
N GLY A 603 5.21 -18.71 22.64
CA GLY A 603 6.47 -18.89 21.88
C GLY A 603 6.79 -17.77 20.87
N ARG A 604 5.99 -16.70 20.81
CA ARG A 604 6.16 -15.63 19.80
C ARG A 604 7.56 -15.02 19.83
N LEU A 605 8.03 -14.60 21.00
CA LEU A 605 9.28 -13.84 21.11
C LEU A 605 10.51 -14.72 20.87
N ASP A 606 10.52 -15.93 21.44
CA ASP A 606 11.60 -16.91 21.23
C ASP A 606 11.74 -17.29 19.75
N ALA A 607 10.60 -17.54 19.08
CA ALA A 607 10.58 -17.85 17.65
C ALA A 607 11.05 -16.68 16.79
N LEU A 608 10.68 -15.45 17.15
CA LEU A 608 11.11 -14.25 16.44
C LEU A 608 12.62 -14.01 16.61
N ALA A 609 13.14 -14.16 17.83
CA ALA A 609 14.57 -14.07 18.12
C ALA A 609 15.38 -15.11 17.33
N ALA A 610 15.00 -16.38 17.39
CA ALA A 610 15.71 -17.47 16.69
C ALA A 610 15.73 -17.30 15.17
N VAL A 611 14.64 -16.78 14.57
CA VAL A 611 14.61 -16.51 13.13
C VAL A 611 15.48 -15.31 12.76
N LEU A 612 15.41 -14.21 13.51
CA LEU A 612 16.19 -12.99 13.21
C LEU A 612 17.69 -13.17 13.51
N ALA A 613 18.05 -14.06 14.44
CA ALA A 613 19.43 -14.49 14.68
C ALA A 613 19.95 -15.51 13.64
N GLY A 614 19.11 -15.95 12.70
CA GLY A 614 19.49 -16.90 11.64
C GLY A 614 19.51 -18.38 12.06
N GLU A 615 19.14 -18.72 13.30
CA GLU A 615 19.15 -20.09 13.82
C GLU A 615 18.19 -21.02 13.07
N GLU A 616 17.05 -20.48 12.62
CA GLU A 616 16.05 -21.20 11.82
C GLU A 616 16.28 -21.01 10.29
N GLY A 617 17.44 -20.49 9.87
CA GLY A 617 17.81 -20.20 8.49
C GLY A 617 17.90 -18.69 8.20
N GLU A 618 18.54 -18.33 7.08
CA GLU A 618 18.71 -16.92 6.69
C GLU A 618 17.35 -16.22 6.51
N PRO A 619 17.06 -15.12 7.25
CA PRO A 619 15.79 -14.42 7.18
C PRO A 619 15.71 -13.60 5.89
N ARG A 620 14.82 -14.00 4.97
CA ARG A 620 14.65 -13.35 3.65
C ARG A 620 13.57 -12.27 3.67
N PHE A 621 12.47 -12.52 4.37
CA PHE A 621 11.32 -11.62 4.39
C PHE A 621 10.61 -11.63 5.75
N VAL A 622 10.03 -10.49 6.13
CA VAL A 622 9.03 -10.39 7.21
C VAL A 622 7.72 -9.87 6.65
N SER A 623 6.63 -10.61 6.86
CA SER A 623 5.28 -10.11 6.66
C SER A 623 4.78 -9.49 7.95
N GLY A 624 4.05 -8.37 7.86
CA GLY A 624 3.53 -7.73 9.06
C GLY A 624 2.67 -6.51 8.79
N VAL A 625 2.04 -6.01 9.85
CA VAL A 625 1.35 -4.72 9.84
C VAL A 625 2.41 -3.64 9.97
N VAL A 626 2.53 -2.76 8.96
CA VAL A 626 3.48 -1.65 8.97
C VAL A 626 2.85 -0.37 9.51
N GLY A 627 3.67 0.48 10.10
CA GLY A 627 3.26 1.81 10.55
C GLY A 627 4.46 2.72 10.82
N ARG A 628 4.15 3.96 11.16
CA ARG A 628 5.12 4.87 11.78
C ARG A 628 5.20 4.57 13.28
N GLY A 629 6.36 4.81 13.86
CA GLY A 629 6.54 4.81 15.30
C GLY A 629 7.96 5.19 15.70
N VAL A 630 8.17 5.55 16.96
CA VAL A 630 9.51 5.85 17.46
C VAL A 630 10.42 4.62 17.39
N VAL A 631 11.53 4.77 16.67
CA VAL A 631 12.66 3.85 16.62
C VAL A 631 13.56 4.17 17.82
N GLY A 632 13.75 3.20 18.72
CA GLY A 632 14.64 3.35 19.86
C GLY A 632 16.06 3.67 19.38
N GLY A 633 16.59 4.82 19.82
CA GLY A 633 17.79 5.43 19.25
C GLY A 633 19.11 4.75 19.63
N GLY A 634 19.37 3.58 19.05
CA GLY A 634 20.70 2.90 19.11
C GLY A 634 21.70 3.35 18.03
N VAL A 635 21.22 3.99 16.95
CA VAL A 635 22.04 4.42 15.81
C VAL A 635 22.34 5.91 15.85
N SER A 636 23.17 6.31 16.82
CA SER A 636 23.82 7.63 16.86
C SER A 636 25.33 7.45 16.89
N GLY A 637 25.92 7.39 15.70
CA GLY A 637 27.35 7.67 15.50
C GLY A 637 28.31 6.48 15.53
N LEU A 638 28.33 5.66 14.49
CA LEU A 638 29.57 5.01 14.03
C LEU A 638 30.45 6.03 13.27
N GLY A 639 30.80 7.12 13.98
CA GLY A 639 31.82 8.06 13.55
C GLY A 639 33.17 7.61 14.08
N ALA A 640 34.10 7.26 13.18
CA ALA A 640 35.47 6.92 13.58
C ALA A 640 36.16 8.14 14.23
N GLY A 641 36.36 8.09 15.55
CA GLY A 641 36.95 9.17 16.33
C GLY A 641 37.76 8.63 17.50
N GLY A 642 39.04 9.00 17.57
CA GLY A 642 39.98 8.45 18.54
C GLY A 642 39.88 9.05 19.95
N HIS A 643 40.35 8.25 20.91
CA HIS A 643 40.76 8.58 22.27
C HIS A 643 40.99 10.08 22.58
N GLY A 644 40.21 10.62 23.53
CA GLY A 644 40.44 11.93 24.15
C GLY A 644 39.72 12.02 25.50
N ALA A 645 40.44 12.29 26.58
CA ALA A 645 39.92 12.22 27.94
C ALA A 645 39.49 13.58 28.50
N GLY A 646 38.41 13.58 29.31
CA GLY A 646 38.17 14.57 30.36
C GLY A 646 37.43 15.85 29.95
N GLY A 647 36.21 16.04 30.49
CA GLY A 647 35.50 17.31 30.40
C GLY A 647 34.07 17.26 30.95
N ARG A 648 33.86 17.66 32.21
CA ARG A 648 32.50 17.97 32.72
C ARG A 648 32.04 19.29 32.12
N GLY A 649 31.05 19.25 31.23
CA GLY A 649 30.39 20.44 30.68
C GLY A 649 28.87 20.33 30.82
N VAL A 650 28.25 21.30 31.50
CA VAL A 650 26.79 21.45 31.54
C VAL A 650 26.38 22.17 30.25
N GLY A 651 25.98 21.42 29.23
CA GLY A 651 25.52 21.93 27.94
C GLY A 651 24.01 21.86 27.82
N GLY A 652 23.37 22.96 27.38
CA GLY A 652 21.92 23.06 27.33
C GLY A 652 21.27 22.09 26.34
N LEU A 653 20.01 21.74 26.62
CA LEU A 653 19.12 21.01 25.72
C LEU A 653 18.86 21.85 24.46
N GLY A 654 19.74 21.71 23.46
CA GLY A 654 19.47 22.18 22.11
C GLY A 654 18.24 21.46 21.57
N ALA A 655 17.31 22.21 20.99
CA ALA A 655 16.11 21.67 20.36
C ALA A 655 16.49 20.93 19.06
N GLY A 656 16.99 19.70 19.19
CA GLY A 656 17.00 18.73 18.11
C GLY A 656 15.55 18.51 17.69
N GLY A 657 15.24 18.76 16.41
CA GLY A 657 13.90 18.55 15.89
C GLY A 657 13.47 17.10 16.13
N LEU A 658 12.19 16.93 16.50
CA LEU A 658 11.55 15.62 16.60
C LEU A 658 11.76 14.88 15.27
N GLY A 659 12.69 13.93 15.25
CA GLY A 659 12.99 13.13 14.07
C GLY A 659 11.74 12.37 13.66
N ALA A 660 11.41 12.39 12.37
CA ALA A 660 10.24 11.69 11.86
C ALA A 660 10.26 10.22 12.31
N GLY A 661 9.16 9.75 12.92
CA GLY A 661 9.05 8.38 13.42
C GLY A 661 9.44 7.38 12.34
N GLY A 662 10.27 6.39 12.67
CA GLY A 662 10.75 5.43 11.68
C GLY A 662 9.70 4.39 11.30
N LEU A 663 10.08 3.51 10.38
CA LEU A 663 9.23 2.40 9.94
C LEU A 663 9.24 1.30 11.01
N VAL A 664 8.05 0.88 11.45
CA VAL A 664 7.85 -0.22 12.40
C VAL A 664 6.97 -1.29 11.74
N VAL A 665 7.28 -2.56 11.96
CA VAL A 665 6.49 -3.71 11.49
C VAL A 665 6.15 -4.65 12.65
N GLU A 666 4.85 -4.91 12.87
CA GLU A 666 4.39 -5.97 13.79
C GLU A 666 4.35 -7.29 13.01
N PRO A 667 5.25 -8.26 13.28
CA PRO A 667 5.44 -9.42 12.40
C PRO A 667 4.28 -10.42 12.51
N LEU A 668 3.75 -10.85 11.38
CA LEU A 668 2.71 -11.88 11.23
C LEU A 668 3.31 -13.23 10.82
N GLY A 669 4.39 -13.21 10.05
CA GLY A 669 5.16 -14.37 9.63
C GLY A 669 6.51 -13.95 9.04
N LEU A 670 7.46 -14.89 9.00
CA LEU A 670 8.80 -14.67 8.45
C LEU A 670 9.13 -15.80 7.48
N ALA A 671 9.73 -15.47 6.34
CA ALA A 671 10.32 -16.46 5.43
C ALA A 671 11.81 -16.57 5.74
N ALA A 672 12.26 -17.75 6.16
CA ALA A 672 13.65 -18.02 6.54
C ALA A 672 14.11 -19.35 5.97
N GLY A 673 15.19 -19.32 5.17
CA GLY A 673 15.53 -20.41 4.27
C GLY A 673 14.34 -20.83 3.39
N ASP A 674 14.09 -22.13 3.32
CA ASP A 674 13.06 -22.78 2.48
C ASP A 674 11.67 -22.92 3.18
N ARG A 675 11.34 -22.08 4.17
CA ARG A 675 10.08 -22.18 4.94
C ARG A 675 9.51 -20.85 5.44
N VAL A 676 8.18 -20.83 5.62
CA VAL A 676 7.46 -19.79 6.37
C VAL A 676 7.33 -20.20 7.84
N ILE A 677 7.67 -19.29 8.74
CA ILE A 677 7.58 -19.43 10.20
C ILE A 677 6.58 -18.39 10.72
N VAL A 678 5.62 -18.83 11.52
CA VAL A 678 4.57 -17.96 12.09
C VAL A 678 4.76 -17.89 13.60
N PRO A 679 5.29 -16.79 14.16
CA PRO A 679 5.64 -16.69 15.57
C PRO A 679 4.48 -17.06 16.51
N ASP A 680 3.25 -16.67 16.18
CA ASP A 680 2.09 -16.90 17.05
C ASP A 680 1.68 -18.37 17.15
N LEU A 681 2.09 -19.21 16.20
CA LEU A 681 1.75 -20.62 16.14
C LEU A 681 2.86 -21.52 16.70
N ARG A 682 3.88 -20.94 17.33
CA ARG A 682 5.02 -21.65 17.91
C ARG A 682 4.79 -21.97 19.39
N PRO A 683 5.20 -23.18 19.83
CA PRO A 683 5.18 -23.53 21.26
C PRO A 683 6.16 -22.63 22.03
N ALA A 684 5.90 -22.43 23.32
CA ALA A 684 6.81 -21.70 24.21
C ALA A 684 8.23 -22.27 24.17
N GLY A 685 9.24 -21.39 24.09
CA GLY A 685 10.63 -21.76 24.30
C GLY A 685 10.94 -21.93 25.79
N GLY A 686 12.04 -22.64 26.08
CA GLY A 686 12.60 -22.76 27.43
C GLY A 686 13.81 -21.86 27.69
N GLY A 687 14.18 -21.01 26.72
CA GLY A 687 15.36 -20.14 26.78
C GLY A 687 15.07 -18.84 27.54
N LYS A 688 16.11 -18.26 28.15
CA LYS A 688 16.08 -16.84 28.52
C LYS A 688 16.53 -16.01 27.33
N LEU A 689 15.71 -15.03 26.94
CA LEU A 689 16.13 -13.95 26.04
C LEU A 689 17.07 -13.01 26.82
N ASP A 690 18.37 -13.28 26.75
CA ASP A 690 19.42 -12.43 27.32
C ASP A 690 19.90 -11.44 26.24
N LEU A 691 19.09 -10.39 26.03
CA LEU A 691 19.32 -9.34 25.04
C LEU A 691 19.39 -7.99 25.74
N GLY A 692 20.16 -7.06 25.19
CA GLY A 692 20.49 -5.78 25.83
C GLY A 692 19.24 -4.96 26.20
N ALA A 693 19.22 -4.47 27.43
CA ALA A 693 18.13 -3.66 27.97
C ALA A 693 18.24 -2.19 27.56
N ASP A 694 17.15 -1.64 27.03
CA ASP A 694 16.91 -0.19 26.99
C ASP A 694 15.67 0.14 27.83
N GLU A 695 15.76 1.19 28.64
CA GLU A 695 14.71 1.65 29.55
C GLU A 695 14.40 3.13 29.31
N ARG A 696 13.26 3.38 28.67
CA ARG A 696 12.35 4.51 28.97
C ARG A 696 11.08 4.46 28.12
N PRO A 697 9.87 4.37 28.72
CA PRO A 697 8.65 4.78 28.02
C PRO A 697 8.70 6.30 27.80
N GLU A 698 8.37 6.77 26.59
CA GLU A 698 8.47 8.18 26.28
C GLU A 698 7.37 9.02 26.96
N PRO A 699 7.70 10.19 27.57
CA PRO A 699 6.72 11.07 28.18
C PRO A 699 5.59 11.52 27.25
N LEU A 700 5.86 11.60 25.94
CA LEU A 700 4.90 12.03 24.91
C LEU A 700 3.77 11.01 24.73
N ALA A 701 4.12 9.75 24.45
CA ALA A 701 3.16 8.67 24.23
C ALA A 701 2.26 8.45 25.46
N ALA A 702 2.83 8.51 26.67
CA ALA A 702 2.09 8.42 27.92
C ALA A 702 1.05 9.55 28.07
N VAL A 703 1.43 10.81 27.85
CA VAL A 703 0.49 11.95 27.99
C VAL A 703 -0.60 11.94 26.91
N LEU A 704 -0.30 11.47 25.69
CA LEU A 704 -1.30 11.29 24.65
C LEU A 704 -2.30 10.18 25.02
N ALA A 705 -1.82 9.03 25.52
CA ALA A 705 -2.65 7.92 25.97
C ALA A 705 -3.54 8.29 27.17
N ASP A 706 -2.99 8.96 28.19
CA ASP A 706 -3.73 9.49 29.34
C ASP A 706 -4.86 10.44 28.91
N THR A 707 -4.56 11.33 27.95
CA THR A 707 -5.57 12.26 27.41
C THR A 707 -6.65 11.49 26.64
N ARG A 708 -6.29 10.42 25.93
CA ARG A 708 -7.25 9.59 25.18
C ARG A 708 -8.18 8.88 26.13
N GLY A 709 -7.66 8.29 27.20
CA GLY A 709 -8.45 7.67 28.27
C GLY A 709 -9.41 8.68 28.91
N LEU A 710 -8.95 9.89 29.20
CA LEU A 710 -9.80 10.95 29.75
C LEU A 710 -10.93 11.36 28.78
N LEU A 711 -10.66 11.51 27.47
CA LEU A 711 -11.74 11.81 26.51
C LEU A 711 -12.65 10.60 26.24
N ALA A 712 -12.13 9.38 26.35
CA ALA A 712 -12.91 8.14 26.24
C ALA A 712 -13.86 7.93 27.43
N GLU A 713 -13.45 8.33 28.64
CA GLU A 713 -14.28 8.38 29.84
C GLU A 713 -15.54 9.25 29.61
N ALA A 714 -15.45 10.30 28.79
CA ALA A 714 -16.59 11.12 28.41
C ALA A 714 -17.61 10.39 27.52
N ALA A 715 -17.17 9.51 26.61
CA ALA A 715 -18.06 8.65 25.82
C ALA A 715 -18.60 7.46 26.64
N HIS A 716 -17.85 7.01 27.65
CA HIS A 716 -18.28 5.95 28.56
C HIS A 716 -19.41 6.41 29.49
N HIS A 717 -19.21 7.50 30.23
CA HIS A 717 -20.21 8.03 31.16
C HIS A 717 -21.25 8.94 30.52
N GLY A 718 -20.97 9.50 29.34
CA GLY A 718 -21.89 10.41 28.66
C GLY A 718 -21.74 11.85 29.15
N LEU A 719 -21.81 12.82 28.21
CA LEU A 719 -21.65 14.24 28.52
C LEU A 719 -22.61 14.75 29.61
N ALA A 720 -23.80 14.15 29.74
CA ALA A 720 -24.82 14.50 30.73
C ALA A 720 -24.52 14.00 32.17
N HIS A 721 -23.66 12.99 32.36
CA HIS A 721 -23.44 12.34 33.66
C HIS A 721 -21.99 12.43 34.18
N LEU A 722 -21.15 13.22 33.52
CA LEU A 722 -19.75 13.36 33.91
C LEU A 722 -19.55 14.10 35.24
N PRO A 723 -18.62 13.67 36.11
CA PRO A 723 -18.37 14.29 37.42
C PRO A 723 -18.03 15.78 37.33
N SER A 724 -18.37 16.55 38.36
CA SER A 724 -18.05 17.99 38.47
C SER A 724 -16.54 18.27 38.36
N ALA A 725 -15.70 17.43 38.98
CA ALA A 725 -14.24 17.53 38.94
C ALA A 725 -13.62 17.17 37.57
N PHE A 726 -14.41 16.78 36.57
CA PHE A 726 -13.90 16.43 35.24
C PHE A 726 -13.33 17.64 34.49
N GLY A 727 -13.85 18.85 34.73
CA GLY A 727 -13.31 20.09 34.16
C GLY A 727 -11.86 20.35 34.57
N ASP A 728 -11.54 20.14 35.85
CA ASP A 728 -10.18 20.31 36.38
C ASP A 728 -9.21 19.26 35.79
N ARG A 729 -9.69 18.03 35.58
CA ARG A 729 -8.91 16.96 34.92
C ARG A 729 -8.60 17.31 33.45
N LEU A 730 -9.55 17.89 32.71
CA LEU A 730 -9.33 18.39 31.35
C LEU A 730 -8.31 19.54 31.34
N ALA A 731 -8.41 20.50 32.26
CA ALA A 731 -7.46 21.60 32.37
C ALA A 731 -6.04 21.11 32.67
N ALA A 732 -5.89 20.14 33.59
CA ALA A 732 -4.61 19.51 33.89
C ALA A 732 -4.02 18.74 32.70
N ALA A 733 -4.85 18.03 31.92
CA ALA A 733 -4.41 17.35 30.70
C ALA A 733 -3.97 18.34 29.61
N ALA A 734 -4.75 19.40 29.37
CA ALA A 734 -4.40 20.47 28.44
C ALA A 734 -3.08 21.16 28.82
N GLN A 735 -2.83 21.37 30.11
CA GLN A 735 -1.56 21.94 30.58
C GLN A 735 -0.37 20.99 30.31
N ARG A 736 -0.50 19.68 30.56
CA ARG A 736 0.56 18.70 30.22
C ARG A 736 0.86 18.68 28.72
N LEU A 737 -0.17 18.66 27.87
CA LEU A 737 -0.02 18.75 26.42
C LEU A 737 0.69 20.05 26.00
N SER A 738 0.36 21.18 26.61
CA SER A 738 0.97 22.48 26.29
C SER A 738 2.45 22.53 26.68
N VAL A 739 2.83 21.92 27.81
CA VAL A 739 4.25 21.79 28.25
C VAL A 739 5.06 20.94 27.26
N LEU A 740 4.44 19.94 26.62
CA LEU A 740 5.04 19.12 25.55
C LEU A 740 4.93 19.76 24.15
N GLY A 741 4.53 21.03 24.03
CA GLY A 741 4.43 21.74 22.75
C GLY A 741 3.20 21.41 21.90
N LEU A 742 2.31 20.53 22.36
CA LEU A 742 1.09 20.08 21.64
C LEU A 742 -0.05 21.12 21.73
N HIS A 743 0.25 22.39 21.51
CA HIS A 743 -0.65 23.53 21.77
C HIS A 743 -1.98 23.47 20.99
N ARG A 744 -2.01 22.84 19.81
CA ARG A 744 -3.26 22.64 19.03
C ARG A 744 -4.22 21.67 19.71
N ILE A 745 -3.70 20.59 20.29
CA ILE A 745 -4.48 19.58 21.02
C ILE A 745 -4.91 20.16 22.37
N ALA A 746 -3.97 20.77 23.10
CA ALA A 746 -4.25 21.47 24.37
C ALA A 746 -5.41 22.46 24.22
N ARG A 747 -5.39 23.31 23.18
CA ARG A 747 -6.47 24.27 22.90
C ARG A 747 -7.81 23.60 22.61
N ALA A 748 -7.84 22.47 21.93
CA ALA A 748 -9.07 21.73 21.67
C ALA A 748 -9.65 21.11 22.94
N VAL A 749 -8.80 20.54 23.82
CA VAL A 749 -9.19 20.04 25.15
C VAL A 749 -9.72 21.17 26.03
N THR A 750 -9.09 22.36 26.01
CA THR A 750 -9.60 23.55 26.71
C THR A 750 -10.94 24.04 26.14
N ALA A 751 -11.11 24.04 24.81
CA ALA A 751 -12.37 24.41 24.16
C ALA A 751 -13.51 23.46 24.55
N PHE A 752 -13.25 22.15 24.64
CA PHE A 752 -14.22 21.17 25.14
C PHE A 752 -14.61 21.42 26.60
N ALA A 753 -13.64 21.72 27.48
CA ALA A 753 -13.92 22.09 28.87
C ALA A 753 -14.82 23.33 28.98
N ALA A 754 -14.55 24.37 28.17
CA ALA A 754 -15.36 25.60 28.15
C ALA A 754 -16.76 25.38 27.56
N ALA A 755 -16.87 24.60 26.47
CA ALA A 755 -18.15 24.27 25.83
C ALA A 755 -19.07 23.49 26.78
N ARG A 756 -18.51 22.61 27.62
CA ARG A 756 -19.27 21.90 28.68
C ARG A 756 -19.75 22.80 29.82
N ALA A 757 -19.01 23.86 30.15
CA ALA A 757 -19.37 24.75 31.25
C ALA A 757 -20.42 25.81 30.86
N HIS A 758 -20.38 26.27 29.61
CA HIS A 758 -21.12 27.47 29.17
C HIS A 758 -21.76 27.38 27.77
N GLY A 759 -21.62 26.26 27.07
CA GLY A 759 -22.18 26.03 25.73
C GLY A 759 -23.49 25.24 25.73
N SER A 760 -24.04 25.01 24.53
CA SER A 760 -25.10 24.02 24.31
C SER A 760 -24.54 22.60 24.31
N GLU A 761 -25.42 21.59 24.44
CA GLU A 761 -25.04 20.17 24.30
C GLU A 761 -24.33 19.91 22.96
N GLU A 762 -24.87 20.45 21.87
CA GLU A 762 -24.30 20.35 20.52
C GLU A 762 -22.89 20.97 20.42
N ALA A 763 -22.66 22.11 21.10
CA ALA A 763 -21.33 22.72 21.16
C ALA A 763 -20.34 21.88 21.95
N ALA A 764 -20.78 21.23 23.05
CA ALA A 764 -19.96 20.31 23.81
C ALA A 764 -19.62 19.02 23.05
N GLU A 765 -20.60 18.45 22.32
CA GLU A 765 -20.41 17.32 21.41
C GLU A 765 -19.39 17.65 20.31
N GLN A 766 -19.60 18.73 19.57
CA GLN A 766 -18.72 19.15 18.48
C GLN A 766 -17.29 19.42 18.96
N ALA A 767 -17.14 20.05 20.14
CA ALA A 767 -15.83 20.31 20.75
C ALA A 767 -15.15 19.04 21.26
N TRP A 768 -15.88 18.05 21.78
CA TRP A 768 -15.35 16.73 22.11
C TRP A 768 -14.80 16.02 20.86
N VAL A 769 -15.59 15.98 19.77
CA VAL A 769 -15.17 15.39 18.49
C VAL A 769 -13.91 16.09 17.97
N ASP A 770 -13.85 17.42 18.05
CA ASP A 770 -12.68 18.19 17.64
C ASP A 770 -11.43 17.89 18.48
N ALA A 771 -11.57 17.71 19.79
CA ALA A 771 -10.47 17.32 20.67
C ALA A 771 -10.00 15.89 20.39
N TYR A 772 -10.94 14.93 20.28
CA TYR A 772 -10.63 13.52 20.06
C TYR A 772 -9.95 13.29 18.71
N LEU A 773 -10.47 13.86 17.61
CA LEU A 773 -9.87 13.70 16.29
C LEU A 773 -8.45 14.30 16.20
N ARG A 774 -8.19 15.43 16.87
CA ARG A 774 -6.82 16.00 16.92
C ARG A 774 -5.86 15.15 17.74
N LEU A 775 -6.37 14.42 18.73
CA LEU A 775 -5.59 13.50 19.53
C LEU A 775 -5.29 12.20 18.78
N GLU A 776 -6.26 11.60 18.09
CA GLU A 776 -6.04 10.42 17.23
C GLU A 776 -5.01 10.70 16.14
N VAL A 777 -5.08 11.87 15.49
CA VAL A 777 -4.10 12.27 14.47
C VAL A 777 -2.70 12.42 15.06
N ALA A 778 -2.57 12.86 16.31
CA ALA A 778 -1.27 12.94 16.97
C ALA A 778 -0.73 11.57 17.38
N LEU A 779 -1.61 10.65 17.80
CA LEU A 779 -1.28 9.26 18.11
C LEU A 779 -0.93 8.42 16.88
N ASP A 780 -1.50 8.71 15.70
CA ASP A 780 -1.11 8.07 14.44
C ASP A 780 0.25 8.58 13.90
N LEU A 781 0.77 9.70 14.45
CA LEU A 781 2.04 10.33 14.04
C LEU A 781 3.20 10.12 15.05
N SER A 782 2.92 9.51 16.22
CA SER A 782 3.89 9.21 17.29
C SER A 782 4.24 7.72 17.36
#